data_AF-A0A6G4XJY8-F1
#
_entry.id   AF-A0A6G4XJY8-F1
#
_cell.length_a   1.000
_cell.length_b   1.000
_cell.length_c   1.000
_cell.angle_alpha   90.00
_cell.angle_beta   90.00
_cell.angle_gamma   90.00
#
_symmetry.space_group_name_H-M   'P 1'
#
loop_
_entity.id
_entity.type
_entity.pdbx_description
1 polymer ?
#
loop_
_entity_poly.entity_id
_entity_poly.type
_entity_poly.pdbx_seq_one_letter_code
_entity_poly.pdbx_strand_id
1 'polypeptide(L)'
;MVNETLAGEARERDVLDGVRPDALTRVPADAPWAAALRERVGAGRAAELAALVRHLAALSSPRPTQKWRRTCLDLVAAAKADELVAATLRNLAEGEALCTRDHGAHTAWIGGDYHYHYVVHSNDTDLARGSVWAAALTGGPEAVRHLGALALRVSGAERGVIEDLKLSGAAINALADTGAPASLEELWRLQAKIKHRALRKQLDTALTTAAEKQGITPQQLVERSVPRHGLGEGSSLVRELGDHRIRIEIEDATTVRLTFTRPDGTISRTAPAAVKDGFPEELKELKAYAKELRGTLASERARVEGLLSSDRVWPYDEWCRHYRDHPVTGVLVRGLIWEFRDGTGAWRAAAPGAGPEDGTAAHVRLWHPIRAESDEVRAWRERLMTDRLRQPFKQAFREIYLLTPAEERTRLYSNRFAAHIVHYQQLYALFKVRGWQSNYLGSHDGGYDGTARAEFGDGAWRALFHHEPASDDFRYSPDHAATDQVRFERRHGRQWREAPLDEVPAPVFSEAMRDVDLFVGVTSIAADAQWTDRGEDRYTDYWRTATFGALTATAEIRREALERIVPRLTKLADRCAFGGRFLVVRGDLATYKIHLGSANILMEPDDAYLCIVPAARSPRTGGQVFLPFEDERLSLILSKALMLAADTKITDATIRRQIERGAR
;
A
#
# COMPACT_ATOMS: atom_id res chain seq x y z
N MET A 1 -44.64 48.25 -69.27
CA MET A 1 -45.63 48.57 -68.23
C MET A 1 -46.06 47.27 -67.60
N VAL A 2 -45.79 46.92 -66.34
CA VAL A 2 -45.24 47.60 -65.17
C VAL A 2 -44.72 46.47 -64.26
N ASN A 3 -43.50 46.60 -63.72
CA ASN A 3 -43.18 46.34 -62.30
C ASN A 3 -41.66 46.35 -62.06
N GLU A 4 -41.09 47.54 -62.16
CA GLU A 4 -39.92 47.97 -61.37
C GLU A 4 -40.44 48.59 -60.07
N THR A 5 -40.71 47.82 -59.00
CA THR A 5 -40.99 48.44 -57.68
C THR A 5 -40.81 47.55 -56.44
N LEU A 6 -40.00 46.48 -56.44
CA LEU A 6 -39.75 45.70 -55.21
C LEU A 6 -38.30 45.23 -54.98
N ALA A 7 -37.37 45.60 -55.87
CA ALA A 7 -35.95 45.24 -55.73
C ALA A 7 -35.12 46.26 -54.91
N GLY A 8 -35.71 47.40 -54.52
CA GLY A 8 -35.00 48.51 -53.86
C GLY A 8 -34.96 48.45 -52.33
N GLU A 9 -35.94 47.81 -51.68
CA GLU A 9 -36.06 47.87 -50.20
C GLU A 9 -35.46 46.66 -49.46
N ALA A 10 -35.02 45.62 -50.18
CA ALA A 10 -34.45 44.42 -49.59
C ALA A 10 -32.93 44.49 -49.33
N ARG A 11 -32.24 45.58 -49.73
CA ARG A 11 -30.78 45.70 -49.63
C ARG A 11 -30.26 46.65 -48.54
N GLU A 12 -31.15 47.33 -47.81
CA GLU A 12 -30.74 48.29 -46.75
C GLU A 12 -31.05 47.83 -45.32
N ARG A 13 -31.50 46.59 -45.12
CA ARG A 13 -31.66 45.99 -43.77
C ARG A 13 -30.56 45.01 -43.36
N ASP A 14 -29.56 44.79 -44.20
CA ASP A 14 -28.49 43.81 -43.97
C ASP A 14 -27.22 44.41 -43.34
N VAL A 15 -27.30 45.62 -42.75
CA VAL A 15 -26.13 46.32 -42.18
C VAL A 15 -26.21 46.54 -40.66
N LEU A 16 -27.22 45.98 -39.96
CA LEU A 16 -27.32 46.07 -38.49
C LEU A 16 -27.76 44.73 -37.86
N ASP A 17 -26.83 43.77 -37.75
CA ASP A 17 -26.58 42.97 -36.55
C ASP A 17 -25.67 41.76 -36.86
N GLY A 18 -24.36 41.98 -36.70
CA GLY A 18 -23.31 41.00 -36.94
C GLY A 18 -23.15 39.96 -35.82
N VAL A 19 -24.18 39.18 -35.52
CA VAL A 19 -24.06 37.96 -34.69
C VAL A 19 -24.67 36.78 -35.44
N ARG A 20 -23.84 35.85 -35.92
CA ARG A 20 -24.34 34.58 -36.46
C ARG A 20 -25.14 33.82 -35.37
N PRO A 21 -26.36 33.31 -35.63
CA PRO A 21 -27.24 32.70 -34.61
C PRO A 21 -26.70 31.43 -33.94
N ASP A 22 -25.70 30.76 -34.51
CA ASP A 22 -25.32 29.37 -34.20
C ASP A 22 -24.70 29.09 -32.81
N ALA A 23 -24.32 30.12 -32.05
CA ALA A 23 -23.71 29.92 -30.73
C ALA A 23 -24.71 30.00 -29.57
N LEU A 24 -25.81 30.74 -29.74
CA LEU A 24 -26.86 30.87 -28.74
C LEU A 24 -27.80 29.65 -28.77
N THR A 25 -27.91 28.97 -29.92
CA THR A 25 -28.56 27.67 -30.07
C THR A 25 -27.85 26.51 -29.35
N ARG A 26 -26.63 26.72 -28.82
CA ARG A 26 -25.89 25.70 -28.06
C ARG A 26 -26.14 25.75 -26.55
N VAL A 27 -26.82 26.77 -26.03
CA VAL A 27 -27.22 26.81 -24.61
C VAL A 27 -28.57 26.10 -24.51
N PRO A 28 -28.69 24.99 -23.76
CA PRO A 28 -29.93 24.24 -23.70
C PRO A 28 -31.06 25.08 -23.12
N ALA A 29 -32.21 25.11 -23.80
CA ALA A 29 -33.34 25.98 -23.49
C ALA A 29 -33.99 25.66 -22.12
N ASP A 30 -34.14 24.36 -21.82
CA ASP A 30 -34.93 23.91 -20.67
C ASP A 30 -34.08 23.42 -19.49
N ALA A 31 -32.75 23.45 -19.61
CA ALA A 31 -31.89 22.88 -18.57
C ALA A 31 -31.67 23.86 -17.39
N PRO A 32 -32.05 23.53 -16.14
CA PRO A 32 -31.89 24.42 -15.00
C PRO A 32 -30.45 24.87 -14.76
N TRP A 33 -29.48 23.96 -14.99
CA TRP A 33 -28.06 24.25 -14.80
C TRP A 33 -27.55 25.38 -15.70
N ALA A 34 -28.15 25.58 -16.88
CA ALA A 34 -27.75 26.58 -17.86
C ALA A 34 -28.56 27.90 -17.76
N ALA A 35 -29.45 28.05 -16.78
CA ALA A 35 -30.33 29.21 -16.65
C ALA A 35 -29.56 30.54 -16.62
N ALA A 36 -28.49 30.62 -15.83
CA ALA A 36 -27.66 31.82 -15.75
C ALA A 36 -27.04 32.19 -17.12
N LEU A 37 -26.60 31.19 -17.90
CA LEU A 37 -26.08 31.41 -19.26
C LEU A 37 -27.17 31.99 -20.17
N ARG A 38 -28.40 31.46 -20.11
CA ARG A 38 -29.52 31.95 -20.92
C ARG A 38 -29.92 33.38 -20.55
N GLU A 39 -30.03 33.70 -19.27
CA GLU A 39 -30.41 35.04 -18.82
C GLU A 39 -29.41 36.10 -19.29
N ARG A 40 -28.11 35.79 -19.26
CA ARG A 40 -27.08 36.75 -19.69
C ARG A 40 -27.05 36.96 -21.20
N VAL A 41 -27.44 35.96 -21.99
CA VAL A 41 -27.57 36.08 -23.46
C VAL A 41 -28.58 37.17 -23.85
N GLY A 42 -29.64 37.38 -23.05
CA GLY A 42 -30.65 38.39 -23.31
C GLY A 42 -30.27 39.84 -22.97
N ALA A 43 -29.13 40.08 -22.30
CA ALA A 43 -28.84 41.36 -21.61
C ALA A 43 -27.74 42.24 -22.25
N GLY A 44 -27.27 41.92 -23.46
CA GLY A 44 -26.21 42.67 -24.17
C GLY A 44 -24.78 42.22 -23.82
N ARG A 45 -23.89 42.15 -24.84
CA ARG A 45 -22.64 41.33 -24.95
C ARG A 45 -22.81 39.91 -25.52
N ALA A 46 -23.73 39.76 -26.47
CA ALA A 46 -23.98 38.47 -27.11
C ALA A 46 -22.75 37.90 -27.84
N ALA A 47 -21.88 38.74 -28.41
CA ALA A 47 -20.74 38.29 -29.21
C ALA A 47 -19.62 37.66 -28.36
N GLU A 48 -19.21 38.31 -27.27
CA GLU A 48 -18.19 37.81 -26.35
C GLU A 48 -18.69 36.58 -25.60
N LEU A 49 -19.95 36.60 -25.13
CA LEU A 49 -20.57 35.45 -24.47
C LEU A 49 -20.72 34.26 -25.43
N ALA A 50 -21.12 34.50 -26.68
CA ALA A 50 -21.16 33.46 -27.71
C ALA A 50 -19.78 32.85 -27.99
N ALA A 51 -18.72 33.67 -27.99
CA ALA A 51 -17.35 33.19 -28.13
C ALA A 51 -16.93 32.31 -26.95
N LEU A 52 -17.26 32.73 -25.72
CA LEU A 52 -17.05 31.91 -24.53
C LEU A 52 -17.80 30.59 -24.61
N VAL A 53 -19.12 30.59 -24.85
CA VAL A 53 -19.94 29.37 -24.95
C VAL A 53 -19.40 28.40 -26.01
N ARG A 54 -19.00 28.90 -27.20
CA ARG A 54 -18.36 28.06 -28.22
C ARG A 54 -17.05 27.44 -27.74
N HIS A 55 -16.23 28.20 -27.03
CA HIS A 55 -14.96 27.72 -26.48
C HIS A 55 -15.16 26.66 -25.38
N LEU A 56 -16.16 26.86 -24.51
CA LEU A 56 -16.54 25.90 -23.47
C LEU A 56 -17.02 24.58 -24.11
N ALA A 57 -17.92 24.67 -25.09
CA ALA A 57 -18.44 23.50 -25.82
C ALA A 57 -17.39 22.79 -26.71
N ALA A 58 -16.24 23.40 -26.98
CA ALA A 58 -15.16 22.79 -27.75
C ALA A 58 -14.26 21.84 -26.91
N LEU A 59 -14.53 21.70 -25.61
CA LEU A 59 -13.75 20.83 -24.73
C LEU A 59 -14.13 19.35 -24.93
N SER A 60 -13.36 18.66 -25.77
CA SER A 60 -13.55 17.23 -26.03
C SER A 60 -12.81 16.32 -25.04
N SER A 61 -11.64 16.73 -24.53
CA SER A 61 -10.81 15.94 -23.62
C SER A 61 -11.21 16.06 -22.13
N PRO A 62 -10.90 15.07 -21.28
CA PRO A 62 -11.18 15.14 -19.83
C PRO A 62 -10.43 16.28 -19.10
N ARG A 63 -9.24 16.64 -19.57
CA ARG A 63 -8.44 17.76 -19.07
C ARG A 63 -8.14 18.74 -20.22
N PRO A 64 -8.29 20.06 -20.04
CA PRO A 64 -8.00 21.04 -21.06
C PRO A 64 -6.49 21.26 -21.21
N THR A 65 -6.07 21.57 -22.44
CA THR A 65 -4.68 21.97 -22.75
C THR A 65 -4.35 23.33 -22.15
N GLN A 66 -3.06 23.66 -22.00
CA GLN A 66 -2.63 24.99 -21.56
C GLN A 66 -3.13 26.11 -22.48
N LYS A 67 -3.17 25.86 -23.79
CA LYS A 67 -3.76 26.79 -24.77
C LYS A 67 -5.25 27.04 -24.49
N TRP A 68 -6.02 25.98 -24.27
CA TRP A 68 -7.45 26.11 -23.96
C TRP A 68 -7.69 26.90 -22.69
N ARG A 69 -6.89 26.65 -21.64
CA ARG A 69 -6.97 27.34 -20.34
C ARG A 69 -6.73 28.84 -20.47
N ARG A 70 -5.67 29.24 -21.15
CA ARG A 70 -5.35 30.66 -21.40
C ARG A 70 -6.47 31.35 -22.18
N THR A 71 -6.92 30.76 -23.28
CA THR A 71 -8.03 31.31 -24.06
C THR A 71 -9.33 31.39 -23.25
N CYS A 72 -9.59 30.42 -22.37
CA CYS A 72 -10.76 30.45 -21.48
C CYS A 72 -10.72 31.66 -20.54
N LEU A 73 -9.58 31.92 -19.90
CA LEU A 73 -9.40 33.08 -19.02
C LEU A 73 -9.60 34.40 -19.78
N ASP A 74 -9.00 34.53 -20.98
CA ASP A 74 -9.15 35.72 -21.82
C ASP A 74 -10.63 35.97 -22.19
N LEU A 75 -11.36 34.91 -22.55
CA LEU A 75 -12.78 34.99 -22.93
C LEU A 75 -13.70 35.25 -21.73
N VAL A 76 -13.42 34.67 -20.56
CA VAL A 76 -14.19 34.95 -19.35
C VAL A 76 -14.01 36.41 -18.94
N ALA A 77 -12.79 36.93 -18.98
CA ALA A 77 -12.50 38.33 -18.69
C ALA A 77 -13.18 39.28 -19.70
N ALA A 78 -13.08 38.99 -21.00
CA ALA A 78 -13.72 39.80 -22.05
C ALA A 78 -15.25 39.84 -21.90
N ALA A 79 -15.87 38.70 -21.55
CA ALA A 79 -17.30 38.59 -21.32
C ALA A 79 -17.75 39.07 -19.92
N LYS A 80 -16.81 39.38 -19.00
CA LYS A 80 -17.07 39.62 -17.57
C LYS A 80 -17.96 38.53 -16.96
N ALA A 81 -17.56 37.28 -17.19
CA ALA A 81 -18.38 36.10 -16.94
C ALA A 81 -17.98 35.32 -15.67
N ASP A 82 -17.18 35.89 -14.77
CA ASP A 82 -16.70 35.19 -13.56
C ASP A 82 -17.86 34.71 -12.68
N GLU A 83 -18.77 35.61 -12.32
CA GLU A 83 -19.98 35.28 -11.54
C GLU A 83 -20.92 34.34 -12.29
N LEU A 84 -21.00 34.50 -13.62
CA LEU A 84 -21.85 33.70 -14.48
C LEU A 84 -21.41 32.23 -14.48
N VAL A 85 -20.10 32.00 -14.63
CA VAL A 85 -19.50 30.68 -14.63
C VAL A 85 -19.60 30.04 -13.24
N ALA A 86 -19.40 30.81 -12.16
CA ALA A 86 -19.61 30.34 -10.79
C ALA A 86 -21.07 29.95 -10.51
N ALA A 87 -22.04 30.76 -10.96
CA ALA A 87 -23.47 30.45 -10.85
C ALA A 87 -23.84 29.20 -11.65
N THR A 88 -23.27 29.02 -12.85
CA THR A 88 -23.46 27.81 -13.66
C THR A 88 -22.96 26.56 -12.93
N LEU A 89 -21.77 26.61 -12.32
CA LEU A 89 -21.24 25.51 -11.50
C LEU A 89 -22.13 25.22 -10.29
N ARG A 90 -22.61 26.25 -9.59
CA ARG A 90 -23.56 26.08 -8.47
C ARG A 90 -24.84 25.38 -8.93
N ASN A 91 -25.42 25.81 -10.04
CA ASN A 91 -26.64 25.20 -10.56
C ASN A 91 -26.41 23.75 -11.03
N LEU A 92 -25.23 23.42 -11.58
CA LEU A 92 -24.86 22.03 -11.84
C LEU A 92 -24.79 21.20 -10.55
N ALA A 93 -24.24 21.76 -9.47
CA ALA A 93 -24.07 21.07 -8.20
C ALA A 93 -25.39 20.91 -7.42
N GLU A 94 -26.22 21.96 -7.37
CA GLU A 94 -27.34 22.09 -6.43
C GLU A 94 -28.71 22.27 -7.12
N GLY A 95 -28.74 22.61 -8.42
CA GLY A 95 -29.98 22.89 -9.16
C GLY A 95 -30.86 21.65 -9.37
N GLU A 96 -32.10 21.86 -9.80
CA GLU A 96 -33.06 20.77 -10.01
C GLU A 96 -32.60 19.80 -11.12
N ALA A 97 -32.84 18.50 -10.92
CA ALA A 97 -32.54 17.48 -11.91
C ALA A 97 -33.64 17.41 -12.97
N LEU A 98 -33.24 17.19 -14.22
CA LEU A 98 -34.16 16.95 -15.34
C LEU A 98 -34.69 15.52 -15.28
N CYS A 99 -35.90 15.31 -15.79
CA CYS A 99 -36.52 14.00 -15.96
C CYS A 99 -36.66 13.66 -17.44
N THR A 100 -36.37 12.42 -17.84
CA THR A 100 -36.55 11.99 -19.24
C THR A 100 -38.00 11.99 -19.71
N ARG A 101 -38.97 12.05 -18.79
CA ARG A 101 -40.39 12.20 -19.13
C ARG A 101 -40.68 13.56 -19.77
N ASP A 102 -40.09 14.61 -19.21
CA ASP A 102 -40.42 16.00 -19.56
C ASP A 102 -39.40 16.58 -20.55
N HIS A 103 -38.16 16.07 -20.53
CA HIS A 103 -37.03 16.68 -21.24
C HIS A 103 -36.10 15.65 -21.92
N GLY A 104 -36.57 14.45 -22.29
CA GLY A 104 -35.73 13.38 -22.87
C GLY A 104 -36.13 12.92 -24.27
N ALA A 105 -35.16 12.41 -25.05
CA ALA A 105 -35.45 11.58 -26.20
C ALA A 105 -35.84 10.17 -25.72
N HIS A 106 -37.12 9.78 -25.86
CA HIS A 106 -37.52 8.39 -25.69
C HIS A 106 -36.75 7.54 -26.71
N THR A 107 -35.76 6.77 -26.27
CA THR A 107 -35.24 5.68 -27.10
C THR A 107 -36.35 4.64 -27.21
N ALA A 108 -36.76 4.28 -28.43
CA ALA A 108 -37.90 3.38 -28.70
C ALA A 108 -37.86 2.00 -28.00
N TRP A 109 -36.73 1.65 -27.39
CA TRP A 109 -36.49 0.40 -26.65
C TRP A 109 -36.72 0.51 -25.13
N ILE A 110 -36.97 1.72 -24.60
CA ILE A 110 -37.31 1.96 -23.21
C ILE A 110 -38.83 2.11 -23.12
N GLY A 111 -39.50 1.20 -22.41
CA GLY A 111 -40.96 1.22 -22.25
C GLY A 111 -41.47 2.54 -21.63
N GLY A 112 -42.68 2.96 -22.00
CA GLY A 112 -43.25 4.27 -21.67
C GLY A 112 -43.30 4.64 -20.18
N ASP A 113 -43.21 3.66 -19.28
CA ASP A 113 -43.25 3.87 -17.83
C ASP A 113 -41.87 4.14 -17.20
N TYR A 114 -40.78 3.85 -17.91
CA TYR A 114 -39.42 4.00 -17.38
C TYR A 114 -38.86 5.40 -17.65
N HIS A 115 -38.57 6.13 -16.58
CA HIS A 115 -37.96 7.46 -16.62
C HIS A 115 -36.83 7.53 -15.59
N TYR A 116 -35.83 8.36 -15.88
CA TYR A 116 -34.72 8.60 -14.96
C TYR A 116 -34.43 10.10 -14.87
N HIS A 117 -33.83 10.47 -13.74
CA HIS A 117 -33.41 11.84 -13.47
C HIS A 117 -31.94 12.02 -13.85
N TYR A 118 -31.58 13.15 -14.42
CA TYR A 118 -30.23 13.47 -14.85
C TYR A 118 -29.94 14.97 -14.68
N VAL A 119 -28.67 15.35 -14.57
CA VAL A 119 -28.30 16.78 -14.41
C VAL A 119 -28.08 17.45 -15.77
N VAL A 120 -27.36 16.79 -16.67
CA VAL A 120 -26.98 17.32 -18.00
C VAL A 120 -27.40 16.32 -19.07
N HIS A 121 -28.06 16.79 -20.12
CA HIS A 121 -28.40 15.95 -21.26
C HIS A 121 -27.13 15.58 -22.04
N SER A 122 -27.08 14.40 -22.66
CA SER A 122 -25.89 13.88 -23.33
C SER A 122 -25.30 14.85 -24.38
N ASN A 123 -26.16 15.59 -25.10
CA ASN A 123 -25.78 16.59 -26.09
C ASN A 123 -25.05 17.81 -25.51
N ASP A 124 -25.25 18.13 -24.22
CA ASP A 124 -24.72 19.35 -23.59
C ASP A 124 -23.52 19.07 -22.68
N THR A 125 -23.08 17.81 -22.60
CA THR A 125 -22.01 17.35 -21.71
C THR A 125 -20.73 18.17 -21.88
N ASP A 126 -20.35 18.50 -23.12
CA ASP A 126 -19.10 19.22 -23.40
C ASP A 126 -19.16 20.67 -22.93
N LEU A 127 -20.32 21.33 -23.10
CA LEU A 127 -20.54 22.67 -22.57
C LEU A 127 -20.49 22.68 -21.04
N ALA A 128 -21.18 21.73 -20.39
CA ALA A 128 -21.16 21.61 -18.93
C ALA A 128 -19.74 21.36 -18.40
N ARG A 129 -18.98 20.45 -19.02
CA ARG A 129 -17.56 20.22 -18.68
C ARG A 129 -16.71 21.47 -18.88
N GLY A 130 -16.91 22.20 -19.98
CA GLY A 130 -16.25 23.48 -20.22
C GLY A 130 -16.53 24.48 -19.10
N SER A 131 -17.79 24.64 -18.70
CA SER A 131 -18.21 25.52 -17.60
C SER A 131 -17.60 25.12 -16.25
N VAL A 132 -17.52 23.82 -15.95
CA VAL A 132 -16.84 23.29 -14.76
C VAL A 132 -15.36 23.70 -14.74
N TRP A 133 -14.66 23.56 -15.86
CA TRP A 133 -13.26 23.97 -15.97
C TRP A 133 -13.07 25.48 -15.90
N ALA A 134 -13.94 26.25 -16.54
CA ALA A 134 -13.92 27.70 -16.43
C ALA A 134 -14.10 28.14 -14.97
N ALA A 135 -15.03 27.52 -14.23
CA ALA A 135 -15.28 27.82 -12.83
C ALA A 135 -14.11 27.45 -11.92
N ALA A 136 -13.40 26.35 -12.20
CA ALA A 136 -12.20 26.00 -11.47
C ALA A 136 -11.04 26.98 -11.72
N LEU A 137 -10.99 27.62 -12.89
CA LEU A 137 -9.98 28.62 -13.25
C LEU A 137 -10.28 30.01 -12.66
N THR A 138 -11.54 30.35 -12.38
CA THR A 138 -11.95 31.72 -11.99
C THR A 138 -12.67 31.82 -10.64
N GLY A 139 -13.27 30.74 -10.14
CA GLY A 139 -14.26 30.77 -9.06
C GLY A 139 -13.73 30.74 -7.62
N GLY A 140 -12.41 30.80 -7.41
CA GLY A 140 -11.80 30.88 -6.08
C GLY A 140 -12.17 29.71 -5.14
N PRO A 141 -12.12 29.92 -3.80
CA PRO A 141 -12.40 28.86 -2.81
C PRO A 141 -13.81 28.26 -2.88
N GLU A 142 -14.82 29.07 -3.24
CA GLU A 142 -16.21 28.61 -3.35
C GLU A 142 -16.41 27.57 -4.46
N ALA A 143 -15.57 27.59 -5.51
CA ALA A 143 -15.62 26.57 -6.55
C ALA A 143 -15.31 25.16 -6.00
N VAL A 144 -14.43 25.04 -5.01
CA VAL A 144 -14.01 23.76 -4.41
C VAL A 144 -15.22 22.98 -3.89
N ARG A 145 -16.08 23.64 -3.11
CA ARG A 145 -17.29 23.03 -2.54
C ARG A 145 -18.24 22.53 -3.64
N HIS A 146 -18.53 23.36 -4.63
CA HIS A 146 -19.48 23.01 -5.69
C HIS A 146 -18.91 21.93 -6.63
N LEU A 147 -17.60 21.93 -6.90
CA LEU A 147 -16.93 20.86 -7.64
C LEU A 147 -17.04 19.51 -6.90
N GLY A 148 -16.81 19.51 -5.58
CA GLY A 148 -16.99 18.32 -4.75
C GLY A 148 -18.43 17.81 -4.75
N ALA A 149 -19.40 18.72 -4.55
CA ALA A 149 -20.83 18.38 -4.58
C ALA A 149 -21.26 17.82 -5.94
N LEU A 150 -20.87 18.46 -7.04
CA LEU A 150 -21.17 17.98 -8.40
C LEU A 150 -20.54 16.61 -8.67
N ALA A 151 -19.26 16.44 -8.33
CA ALA A 151 -18.55 15.18 -8.53
C ALA A 151 -19.28 14.02 -7.84
N LEU A 152 -19.70 14.21 -6.59
CA LEU A 152 -20.43 13.20 -5.81
C LEU A 152 -21.83 12.94 -6.38
N ARG A 153 -22.58 14.02 -6.66
CA ARG A 153 -23.96 13.97 -7.15
C ARG A 153 -24.11 13.10 -8.41
N VAL A 154 -23.20 13.24 -9.38
CA VAL A 154 -23.28 12.52 -10.67
C VAL A 154 -22.35 11.30 -10.75
N SER A 155 -21.79 10.85 -9.62
CA SER A 155 -20.90 9.66 -9.57
C SER A 155 -21.59 8.32 -9.44
N GLY A 156 -22.92 8.30 -9.26
CA GLY A 156 -23.68 7.10 -8.89
C GLY A 156 -23.54 6.69 -7.41
N ALA A 157 -22.83 7.48 -6.58
CA ALA A 157 -22.72 7.22 -5.14
C ALA A 157 -23.98 7.64 -4.34
N GLU A 158 -24.73 8.63 -4.84
CA GLU A 158 -25.98 9.10 -4.25
C GLU A 158 -27.18 8.65 -5.10
N ARG A 159 -28.35 8.49 -4.47
CA ARG A 159 -29.61 8.22 -5.19
C ARG A 159 -30.22 9.55 -5.63
N GLY A 160 -30.81 9.59 -6.83
CA GLY A 160 -31.59 10.74 -7.29
C GLY A 160 -31.26 11.22 -8.70
N VAL A 161 -30.07 10.91 -9.23
CA VAL A 161 -29.73 11.13 -10.64
C VAL A 161 -28.93 9.95 -11.19
N ILE A 162 -29.03 9.71 -12.49
CA ILE A 162 -28.18 8.75 -13.22
C ILE A 162 -26.71 9.20 -13.18
N GLU A 163 -25.82 8.21 -13.17
CA GLU A 163 -24.38 8.42 -13.23
C GLU A 163 -23.94 9.09 -14.55
N ASP A 164 -23.14 10.15 -14.44
CA ASP A 164 -22.43 10.80 -15.55
C ASP A 164 -20.92 10.80 -15.25
N LEU A 165 -20.25 9.77 -15.75
CA LEU A 165 -18.81 9.57 -15.59
C LEU A 165 -17.96 10.69 -16.20
N LYS A 166 -18.43 11.33 -17.29
CA LYS A 166 -17.68 12.40 -17.96
C LYS A 166 -17.71 13.67 -17.14
N LEU A 167 -18.89 14.03 -16.62
CA LEU A 167 -19.06 15.22 -15.80
C LEU A 167 -18.46 15.06 -14.40
N SER A 168 -18.69 13.92 -13.73
CA SER A 168 -18.06 13.61 -12.44
C SER A 168 -16.54 13.63 -12.56
N GLY A 169 -16.00 13.00 -13.60
CA GLY A 169 -14.58 13.03 -13.89
C GLY A 169 -14.01 14.41 -14.16
N ALA A 170 -14.74 15.27 -14.90
CA ALA A 170 -14.34 16.65 -15.12
C ALA A 170 -14.28 17.44 -13.80
N ALA A 171 -15.30 17.30 -12.94
CA ALA A 171 -15.34 17.96 -11.63
C ALA A 171 -14.18 17.51 -10.71
N ILE A 172 -13.88 16.21 -10.65
CA ILE A 172 -12.73 15.65 -9.89
C ILE A 172 -11.40 16.24 -10.38
N ASN A 173 -11.18 16.27 -11.70
CA ASN A 173 -9.93 16.78 -12.26
C ASN A 173 -9.82 18.31 -12.11
N ALA A 174 -10.92 19.03 -12.24
CA ALA A 174 -10.97 20.47 -12.04
C ALA A 174 -10.73 20.85 -10.56
N LEU A 175 -11.27 20.07 -9.62
CA LEU A 175 -11.03 20.23 -8.17
C LEU A 175 -9.54 20.16 -7.84
N ALA A 176 -8.83 19.16 -8.36
CA ALA A 176 -7.38 19.05 -8.20
C ALA A 176 -6.59 20.20 -8.82
N ASP A 177 -7.15 20.86 -9.82
CA ASP A 177 -6.46 21.92 -10.54
C ASP A 177 -6.59 23.30 -9.90
N THR A 178 -7.63 23.53 -9.09
CA THR A 178 -7.86 24.81 -8.38
C THR A 178 -6.64 25.31 -7.58
N GLY A 179 -5.79 24.40 -7.08
CA GLY A 179 -4.65 24.73 -6.22
C GLY A 179 -5.03 25.21 -4.81
N ALA A 180 -6.31 25.22 -4.47
CA ALA A 180 -6.76 25.61 -3.14
C ALA A 180 -6.39 24.56 -2.08
N PRO A 181 -6.04 24.97 -0.84
CA PRO A 181 -5.74 24.03 0.25
C PRO A 181 -6.85 23.01 0.50
N ALA A 182 -8.11 23.47 0.51
CA ALA A 182 -9.29 22.65 0.77
C ALA A 182 -9.56 21.56 -0.30
N SER A 183 -8.95 21.66 -1.49
CA SER A 183 -9.19 20.71 -2.58
C SER A 183 -8.70 19.31 -2.25
N LEU A 184 -7.60 19.19 -1.50
CA LEU A 184 -7.07 17.89 -1.10
C LEU A 184 -8.02 17.18 -0.11
N GLU A 185 -8.55 17.93 0.86
CA GLU A 185 -9.52 17.42 1.84
C GLU A 185 -10.80 16.94 1.14
N GLU A 186 -11.30 17.71 0.17
CA GLU A 186 -12.52 17.33 -0.54
C GLU A 186 -12.29 16.15 -1.49
N LEU A 187 -11.12 16.03 -2.11
CA LEU A 187 -10.74 14.84 -2.89
C LEU A 187 -10.67 13.57 -2.02
N TRP A 188 -10.13 13.65 -0.80
CA TRP A 188 -10.15 12.51 0.14
C TRP A 188 -11.56 12.13 0.54
N ARG A 189 -12.42 13.12 0.79
CA ARG A 189 -13.84 12.88 1.07
C ARG A 189 -14.54 12.18 -0.10
N LEU A 190 -14.26 12.58 -1.34
CA LEU A 190 -14.78 11.92 -2.54
C LEU A 190 -14.26 10.48 -2.67
N GLN A 191 -12.97 10.25 -2.42
CA GLN A 191 -12.36 8.91 -2.45
C GLN A 191 -13.02 7.93 -1.48
N ALA A 192 -13.46 8.42 -0.31
CA ALA A 192 -14.18 7.59 0.67
C ALA A 192 -15.57 7.17 0.16
N LYS A 193 -16.28 8.05 -0.55
CA LYS A 193 -17.68 7.86 -0.97
C LYS A 193 -17.83 7.18 -2.34
N ILE A 194 -17.01 7.53 -3.32
CA ILE A 194 -17.15 7.07 -4.71
C ILE A 194 -16.53 5.67 -4.87
N LYS A 195 -17.34 4.71 -5.33
CA LYS A 195 -16.91 3.30 -5.52
C LYS A 195 -16.63 2.93 -6.98
N HIS A 196 -17.09 3.72 -7.95
CA HIS A 196 -16.93 3.41 -9.37
C HIS A 196 -15.44 3.36 -9.80
N ARG A 197 -15.04 2.27 -10.47
CA ARG A 197 -13.62 1.96 -10.76
C ARG A 197 -12.92 3.04 -11.59
N ALA A 198 -13.58 3.56 -12.62
CA ALA A 198 -12.98 4.57 -13.49
C ALA A 198 -12.77 5.92 -12.76
N LEU A 199 -13.72 6.30 -11.90
CA LEU A 199 -13.63 7.53 -11.11
C LEU A 199 -12.57 7.42 -10.01
N ARG A 200 -12.42 6.24 -9.38
CA ARG A 200 -11.34 6.01 -8.42
C ARG A 200 -9.96 6.22 -9.03
N LYS A 201 -9.71 5.71 -10.24
CA LYS A 201 -8.45 5.98 -10.96
C LYS A 201 -8.22 7.48 -11.21
N GLN A 202 -9.28 8.21 -11.51
CA GLN A 202 -9.19 9.66 -11.69
C GLN A 202 -8.95 10.39 -10.36
N LEU A 203 -9.60 9.98 -9.27
CA LEU A 203 -9.37 10.50 -7.92
C LEU A 203 -7.93 10.30 -7.47
N ASP A 204 -7.34 9.12 -7.69
CA ASP A 204 -5.94 8.86 -7.35
C ASP A 204 -4.98 9.81 -8.11
N THR A 205 -5.27 10.05 -9.40
CA THR A 205 -4.51 11.00 -10.22
C THR A 205 -4.72 12.45 -9.76
N ALA A 206 -5.95 12.79 -9.39
CA ALA A 206 -6.35 14.11 -8.92
C ALA A 206 -5.71 14.43 -7.56
N LEU A 207 -5.72 13.50 -6.61
CA LEU A 207 -5.03 13.60 -5.32
C LEU A 207 -3.54 13.86 -5.50
N THR A 208 -2.89 13.12 -6.40
CA THR A 208 -1.47 13.32 -6.73
C THR A 208 -1.23 14.73 -7.29
N THR A 209 -2.07 15.17 -8.23
CA THR A 209 -1.96 16.51 -8.85
C THR A 209 -2.17 17.63 -7.81
N ALA A 210 -3.16 17.47 -6.92
CA ALA A 210 -3.45 18.46 -5.87
C ALA A 210 -2.32 18.52 -4.83
N ALA A 211 -1.79 17.36 -4.43
CA ALA A 211 -0.66 17.26 -3.51
C ALA A 211 0.59 17.95 -4.06
N GLU A 212 0.95 17.69 -5.33
CA GLU A 212 2.09 18.32 -5.99
C GLU A 212 1.99 19.86 -5.98
N LYS A 213 0.79 20.41 -6.24
CA LYS A 213 0.57 21.87 -6.20
C LYS A 213 0.71 22.48 -4.80
N GLN A 214 0.54 21.68 -3.75
CA GLN A 214 0.69 22.10 -2.36
C GLN A 214 2.08 21.78 -1.79
N GLY A 215 3.03 21.34 -2.62
CA GLY A 215 4.37 20.94 -2.17
C GLY A 215 4.39 19.65 -1.34
N ILE A 216 3.30 18.87 -1.38
CA ILE A 216 3.21 17.58 -0.70
C ILE A 216 3.81 16.53 -1.63
N THR A 217 4.84 15.85 -1.15
CA THR A 217 5.48 14.75 -1.90
C THR A 217 4.54 13.54 -2.02
N PRO A 218 4.71 12.67 -3.03
CA PRO A 218 3.94 11.43 -3.13
C PRO A 218 3.98 10.59 -1.85
N GLN A 219 5.11 10.57 -1.15
CA GLN A 219 5.30 9.83 0.10
C GLN A 219 4.49 10.47 1.24
N GLN A 220 4.50 11.80 1.37
CA GLN A 220 3.64 12.49 2.34
C GLN A 220 2.15 12.32 2.01
N LEU A 221 1.78 12.26 0.73
CA LEU A 221 0.41 11.99 0.33
C LEU A 221 -0.03 10.60 0.81
N VAL A 222 0.81 9.56 0.65
CA VAL A 222 0.51 8.21 1.16
C VAL A 222 0.33 8.23 2.67
N GLU A 223 1.21 8.90 3.42
CA GLU A 223 1.11 9.04 4.89
C GLU A 223 -0.20 9.68 5.34
N ARG A 224 -0.64 10.71 4.63
CA ARG A 224 -1.85 11.48 4.97
C ARG A 224 -3.13 10.77 4.56
N SER A 225 -3.05 9.79 3.67
CA SER A 225 -4.20 9.07 3.09
C SER A 225 -4.55 7.77 3.82
N VAL A 226 -3.85 7.42 4.91
CA VAL A 226 -4.11 6.19 5.66
C VAL A 226 -5.53 6.25 6.26
N PRO A 227 -6.42 5.27 5.97
CA PRO A 227 -7.77 5.28 6.52
C PRO A 227 -7.78 5.15 8.05
N ARG A 228 -8.52 6.05 8.71
CA ARG A 228 -8.72 6.05 10.18
C ARG A 228 -9.75 5.03 10.66
N HIS A 229 -10.56 4.48 9.76
CA HIS A 229 -11.61 3.49 10.05
C HIS A 229 -12.65 3.90 11.11
N GLY A 230 -12.75 5.19 11.45
CA GLY A 230 -13.63 5.66 12.51
C GLY A 230 -13.30 5.07 13.89
N LEU A 231 -12.06 4.61 14.09
CA LEU A 231 -11.60 4.07 15.37
C LEU A 231 -11.52 5.19 16.41
N GLY A 232 -12.07 4.93 17.60
CA GLY A 232 -12.00 5.81 18.76
C GLY A 232 -10.80 5.50 19.65
N GLU A 233 -10.97 5.74 20.95
CA GLU A 233 -9.94 5.51 21.96
C GLU A 233 -9.40 4.07 21.94
N GLY A 234 -8.09 3.93 22.14
CA GLY A 234 -7.41 2.63 22.13
C GLY A 234 -7.46 1.91 20.78
N SER A 235 -7.56 2.64 19.66
CA SER A 235 -7.60 2.07 18.31
C SER A 235 -8.71 1.04 18.12
N SER A 236 -9.90 1.37 18.65
CA SER A 236 -11.03 0.44 18.74
C SER A 236 -12.36 1.03 18.27
N LEU A 237 -13.24 0.14 17.82
CA LEU A 237 -14.63 0.39 17.47
C LEU A 237 -15.53 -0.43 18.38
N VAL A 238 -16.54 0.22 18.96
CA VAL A 238 -17.58 -0.45 19.77
C VAL A 238 -18.94 -0.27 19.10
N ARG A 239 -19.71 -1.35 19.05
CA ARG A 239 -21.12 -1.38 18.60
C ARG A 239 -21.96 -2.22 19.54
N GLU A 240 -23.23 -1.88 19.65
CA GLU A 240 -24.22 -2.62 20.42
C GLU A 240 -25.17 -3.32 19.43
N LEU A 241 -25.41 -4.62 19.63
CA LEU A 241 -26.40 -5.40 18.87
C LEU A 241 -27.24 -6.19 19.88
N GLY A 242 -28.49 -5.75 20.08
CA GLY A 242 -29.28 -6.17 21.24
C GLY A 242 -28.54 -5.88 22.53
N ASP A 243 -28.53 -6.83 23.46
CA ASP A 243 -27.84 -6.69 24.76
C ASP A 243 -26.34 -7.04 24.70
N HIS A 244 -25.77 -7.20 23.50
CA HIS A 244 -24.36 -7.55 23.33
C HIS A 244 -23.54 -6.34 22.92
N ARG A 245 -22.35 -6.21 23.51
CA ARG A 245 -21.35 -5.21 23.13
C ARG A 245 -20.27 -5.86 22.29
N ILE A 246 -20.17 -5.45 21.03
CA ILE A 246 -19.19 -5.94 20.07
C ILE A 246 -18.04 -4.94 19.99
N ARG A 247 -16.81 -5.43 20.13
CA ARG A 247 -15.60 -4.62 20.07
C ARG A 247 -14.66 -5.14 18.98
N ILE A 248 -14.26 -4.26 18.08
CA ILE A 248 -13.20 -4.50 17.08
C ILE A 248 -12.02 -3.61 17.46
N GLU A 249 -10.85 -4.18 17.67
CA GLU A 249 -9.66 -3.43 18.08
C GLU A 249 -8.41 -3.92 17.36
N ILE A 250 -7.45 -3.00 17.19
CA ILE A 250 -6.07 -3.36 16.84
C ILE A 250 -5.36 -3.69 18.15
N GLU A 251 -5.17 -4.98 18.42
CA GLU A 251 -4.55 -5.46 19.66
C GLU A 251 -3.02 -5.34 19.61
N ASP A 252 -2.44 -5.64 18.46
CA ASP A 252 -1.00 -5.50 18.20
C ASP A 252 -0.73 -5.20 16.72
N ALA A 253 0.54 -5.13 16.35
CA ALA A 253 1.00 -4.78 15.00
C ALA A 253 0.49 -5.70 13.88
N THR A 254 -0.03 -6.89 14.19
CA THR A 254 -0.53 -7.85 13.18
C THR A 254 -1.94 -8.36 13.46
N THR A 255 -2.51 -8.05 14.63
CA THR A 255 -3.76 -8.63 15.10
C THR A 255 -4.87 -7.59 15.23
N VAL A 256 -5.91 -7.75 14.41
CA VAL A 256 -7.21 -7.10 14.61
C VAL A 256 -8.18 -8.11 15.21
N ARG A 257 -8.64 -7.83 16.42
CA ARG A 257 -9.48 -8.73 17.21
C ARG A 257 -10.93 -8.27 17.19
N LEU A 258 -11.84 -9.21 16.95
CA LEU A 258 -13.28 -9.04 17.09
C LEU A 258 -13.72 -9.84 18.33
N THR A 259 -14.35 -9.16 19.29
CA THR A 259 -14.85 -9.75 20.54
C THR A 259 -16.31 -9.37 20.79
N PHE A 260 -17.01 -10.25 21.50
CA PHE A 260 -18.41 -10.12 21.86
C PHE A 260 -18.52 -10.22 23.38
N THR A 261 -19.05 -9.18 24.00
CA THR A 261 -19.35 -9.14 25.43
C THR A 261 -20.84 -9.36 25.62
N ARG A 262 -21.19 -10.37 26.41
CA ARG A 262 -22.58 -10.69 26.79
C ARG A 262 -23.08 -9.75 27.90
N PRO A 263 -24.41 -9.73 28.17
CA PRO A 263 -24.98 -8.93 29.27
C PRO A 263 -24.39 -9.27 30.64
N ASP A 264 -23.99 -10.52 30.84
CA ASP A 264 -23.33 -11.01 32.07
C ASP A 264 -21.84 -10.60 32.19
N GLY A 265 -21.31 -9.85 31.22
CA GLY A 265 -19.92 -9.41 31.16
C GLY A 265 -18.96 -10.43 30.53
N THR A 266 -19.41 -11.63 30.14
CA THR A 266 -18.54 -12.66 29.57
C THR A 266 -18.08 -12.29 28.16
N ILE A 267 -16.77 -12.36 27.92
CA ILE A 267 -16.15 -12.04 26.63
C ILE A 267 -15.88 -13.31 25.81
N SER A 268 -16.25 -13.29 24.53
CA SER A 268 -16.03 -14.37 23.57
C SER A 268 -15.40 -13.83 22.27
N ARG A 269 -14.55 -14.64 21.63
CA ARG A 269 -14.03 -14.39 20.27
C ARG A 269 -14.94 -14.95 19.17
N THR A 270 -15.91 -15.77 19.56
CA THR A 270 -16.90 -16.38 18.68
C THR A 270 -18.24 -15.68 18.88
N ALA A 271 -18.90 -15.31 17.79
CA ALA A 271 -20.21 -14.68 17.84
C ALA A 271 -21.22 -15.59 18.56
N PRO A 272 -21.92 -15.08 19.60
CA PRO A 272 -23.02 -15.79 20.26
C PRO A 272 -24.17 -16.10 19.31
N ALA A 273 -24.98 -17.13 19.62
CA ALA A 273 -26.16 -17.48 18.82
C ALA A 273 -27.14 -16.31 18.68
N ALA A 274 -27.42 -15.60 19.79
CA ALA A 274 -28.28 -14.41 19.80
C ALA A 274 -27.84 -13.33 18.79
N VAL A 275 -26.54 -13.13 18.59
CA VAL A 275 -26.01 -12.17 17.59
C VAL A 275 -26.04 -12.76 16.18
N LYS A 276 -25.74 -14.05 16.02
CA LYS A 276 -25.74 -14.72 14.70
C LYS A 276 -27.12 -14.79 14.08
N ASP A 277 -28.13 -15.11 14.90
CA ASP A 277 -29.49 -15.38 14.44
C ASP A 277 -30.33 -14.10 14.45
N GLY A 278 -30.08 -13.20 15.41
CA GLY A 278 -30.81 -11.94 15.53
C GLY A 278 -30.29 -10.78 14.66
N PHE A 279 -29.00 -10.76 14.34
CA PHE A 279 -28.34 -9.64 13.62
C PHE A 279 -27.34 -10.12 12.55
N PRO A 280 -27.76 -11.00 11.61
CA PRO A 280 -26.83 -11.63 10.66
C PRO A 280 -26.18 -10.63 9.69
N GLU A 281 -26.90 -9.60 9.23
CA GLU A 281 -26.35 -8.62 8.28
C GLU A 281 -25.39 -7.64 8.98
N GLU A 282 -25.70 -7.16 10.18
CA GLU A 282 -24.81 -6.30 10.97
C GLU A 282 -23.54 -7.07 11.37
N LEU A 283 -23.67 -8.34 11.74
CA LEU A 283 -22.51 -9.19 12.02
C LEU A 283 -21.62 -9.37 10.79
N LYS A 284 -22.22 -9.48 9.60
CA LYS A 284 -21.50 -9.58 8.32
C LYS A 284 -20.80 -8.27 7.98
N GLU A 285 -21.42 -7.13 8.20
CA GLU A 285 -20.79 -5.80 8.07
C GLU A 285 -19.61 -5.63 9.02
N LEU A 286 -19.75 -6.01 10.30
CA LEU A 286 -18.67 -5.96 11.29
C LEU A 286 -17.50 -6.88 10.92
N LYS A 287 -17.77 -8.07 10.37
CA LYS A 287 -16.72 -8.96 9.84
C LYS A 287 -16.03 -8.38 8.62
N ALA A 288 -16.77 -7.73 7.72
CA ALA A 288 -16.21 -7.06 6.55
C ALA A 288 -15.31 -5.88 6.97
N TYR A 289 -15.78 -5.05 7.91
CA TYR A 289 -15.00 -3.97 8.52
C TYR A 289 -13.71 -4.51 9.15
N ALA A 290 -13.78 -5.56 9.97
CA ALA A 290 -12.59 -6.15 10.58
C ALA A 290 -11.60 -6.68 9.52
N LYS A 291 -12.09 -7.20 8.38
CA LYS A 291 -11.25 -7.63 7.26
C LYS A 291 -10.56 -6.45 6.58
N GLU A 292 -11.28 -5.36 6.35
CA GLU A 292 -10.73 -4.15 5.75
C GLU A 292 -9.66 -3.50 6.65
N LEU A 293 -9.94 -3.43 7.96
CA LEU A 293 -8.99 -2.94 8.96
C LEU A 293 -7.71 -3.78 9.01
N ARG A 294 -7.82 -5.12 8.92
CA ARG A 294 -6.64 -6.00 8.80
C ARG A 294 -5.83 -5.71 7.55
N GLY A 295 -6.49 -5.51 6.41
CA GLY A 295 -5.82 -5.15 5.16
C GLY A 295 -5.05 -3.83 5.29
N THR A 296 -5.68 -2.84 5.94
CA THR A 296 -5.06 -1.54 6.19
C THR A 296 -3.85 -1.65 7.12
N LEU A 297 -3.99 -2.36 8.25
CA LEU A 297 -2.88 -2.59 9.19
C LEU A 297 -1.69 -3.30 8.52
N ALA A 298 -1.96 -4.34 7.72
CA ALA A 298 -0.92 -5.09 7.02
C ALA A 298 -0.18 -4.22 5.99
N SER A 299 -0.93 -3.43 5.21
CA SER A 299 -0.36 -2.52 4.21
C SER A 299 0.46 -1.42 4.88
N GLU A 300 -0.05 -0.87 5.99
CA GLU A 300 0.61 0.17 6.75
C GLU A 300 1.89 -0.32 7.43
N ARG A 301 1.89 -1.55 7.96
CA ARG A 301 3.09 -2.20 8.50
C ARG A 301 4.18 -2.31 7.44
N ALA A 302 3.84 -2.78 6.24
CA ALA A 302 4.79 -2.89 5.13
C ALA A 302 5.32 -1.51 4.70
N ARG A 303 4.45 -0.50 4.64
CA ARG A 303 4.84 0.88 4.32
C ARG A 303 5.80 1.46 5.35
N VAL A 304 5.49 1.32 6.65
CA VAL A 304 6.34 1.81 7.73
C VAL A 304 7.68 1.07 7.77
N GLU A 305 7.70 -0.24 7.49
CA GLU A 305 8.96 -0.98 7.33
C GLU A 305 9.80 -0.41 6.18
N GLY A 306 9.19 -0.06 5.04
CA GLY A 306 9.88 0.51 3.88
C GLY A 306 10.63 1.82 4.17
N LEU A 307 10.24 2.55 5.23
CA LEU A 307 10.94 3.76 5.69
C LEU A 307 12.36 3.48 6.18
N LEU A 308 12.71 2.23 6.50
CA LEU A 308 14.07 1.85 6.91
C LEU A 308 15.10 2.06 5.79
N SER A 309 14.65 2.07 4.53
CA SER A 309 15.52 2.35 3.37
C SER A 309 15.68 3.84 3.07
N SER A 310 14.99 4.73 3.79
CA SER A 310 15.05 6.18 3.57
C SER A 310 15.54 6.92 4.81
N ASP A 311 16.22 8.05 4.58
CA ASP A 311 16.69 8.96 5.64
C ASP A 311 15.66 10.06 5.93
N ARG A 312 14.37 9.69 5.97
CA ARG A 312 13.31 10.67 6.19
C ARG A 312 13.37 11.23 7.61
N VAL A 313 13.19 12.55 7.65
CA VAL A 313 13.11 13.34 8.87
C VAL A 313 11.80 14.12 8.82
N TRP A 314 11.04 14.04 9.91
CA TRP A 314 9.78 14.78 10.05
C TRP A 314 9.93 15.87 11.10
N PRO A 315 9.26 17.03 10.92
CA PRO A 315 8.90 17.88 12.04
C PRO A 315 8.13 17.07 13.09
N TYR A 316 8.41 17.32 14.37
CA TYR A 316 7.82 16.53 15.46
C TYR A 316 6.29 16.57 15.46
N ASP A 317 5.68 17.73 15.22
CA ASP A 317 4.22 17.89 15.18
C ASP A 317 3.56 17.13 14.02
N GLU A 318 4.19 17.13 12.84
CA GLU A 318 3.72 16.34 11.70
C GLU A 318 3.81 14.83 11.98
N TRP A 319 4.91 14.37 12.57
CA TRP A 319 5.06 12.97 12.97
C TRP A 319 4.01 12.58 14.01
N CYS A 320 3.74 13.45 14.99
CA CYS A 320 2.67 13.24 15.96
C CYS A 320 1.32 13.06 15.25
N ARG A 321 0.95 14.01 14.39
CA ARG A 321 -0.35 14.06 13.71
C ARG A 321 -0.60 12.85 12.79
N HIS A 322 0.41 12.47 12.00
CA HIS A 322 0.25 11.48 10.92
C HIS A 322 0.70 10.08 11.29
N TYR A 323 1.57 9.94 12.29
CA TYR A 323 2.07 8.64 12.75
C TYR A 323 1.58 8.31 14.15
N ARG A 324 2.09 9.00 15.18
CA ARG A 324 1.88 8.63 16.60
C ARG A 324 0.41 8.63 16.99
N ASP A 325 -0.33 9.67 16.61
CA ASP A 325 -1.70 9.94 17.04
C ASP A 325 -2.73 9.39 16.04
N HIS A 326 -2.27 8.79 14.94
CA HIS A 326 -3.14 8.12 13.99
C HIS A 326 -3.61 6.77 14.55
N PRO A 327 -4.91 6.42 14.49
CA PRO A 327 -5.44 5.23 15.18
C PRO A 327 -4.90 3.89 14.65
N VAL A 328 -4.52 3.80 13.38
CA VAL A 328 -3.94 2.58 12.79
C VAL A 328 -2.41 2.61 12.91
N THR A 329 -1.77 3.51 12.16
CA THR A 329 -0.33 3.77 12.16
C THR A 329 0.28 3.94 13.55
N GLY A 330 -0.43 4.59 14.48
CA GLY A 330 -0.01 4.81 15.86
C GLY A 330 0.34 3.52 16.60
N VAL A 331 -0.43 2.44 16.38
CA VAL A 331 -0.16 1.13 17.00
C VAL A 331 1.17 0.56 16.54
N LEU A 332 1.52 0.76 15.26
CA LEU A 332 2.78 0.31 14.70
C LEU A 332 3.93 1.17 15.22
N VAL A 333 3.84 2.48 15.08
CA VAL A 333 4.98 3.36 15.40
C VAL A 333 5.32 3.42 16.88
N ARG A 334 4.34 3.27 17.78
CA ARG A 334 4.60 3.15 19.22
C ARG A 334 5.30 1.83 19.58
N GLY A 335 5.32 0.84 18.70
CA GLY A 335 6.10 -0.39 18.87
C GLY A 335 7.55 -0.30 18.37
N LEU A 336 7.98 0.86 17.85
CA LEU A 336 9.29 1.05 17.22
C LEU A 336 10.18 2.00 18.03
N ILE A 337 11.49 1.87 17.84
CA ILE A 337 12.52 2.78 18.33
C ILE A 337 12.57 3.98 17.37
N TRP A 338 12.52 5.19 17.91
CA TRP A 338 12.61 6.44 17.13
C TRP A 338 13.74 7.30 17.65
N GLU A 339 14.40 8.03 16.76
CA GLU A 339 15.39 9.03 17.12
C GLU A 339 14.73 10.41 17.12
N PHE A 340 14.98 11.18 18.18
CA PHE A 340 14.50 12.54 18.35
C PHE A 340 15.69 13.49 18.37
N ARG A 341 15.56 14.62 17.66
CA ARG A 341 16.53 15.70 17.67
C ARG A 341 15.93 16.93 18.33
N ASP A 342 16.59 17.37 19.40
CA ASP A 342 16.25 18.60 20.13
C ASP A 342 16.93 19.83 19.51
N GLY A 343 16.86 20.97 20.20
CA GLY A 343 17.52 22.21 19.79
C GLY A 343 19.06 22.19 19.86
N THR A 344 19.67 21.19 20.52
CA THR A 344 21.13 21.00 20.55
C THR A 344 21.67 20.37 19.26
N GLY A 345 20.78 19.74 18.48
CA GLY A 345 21.11 19.12 17.19
C GLY A 345 21.52 17.65 17.27
N ALA A 346 21.67 17.07 18.48
CA ALA A 346 21.98 15.66 18.67
C ALA A 346 20.74 14.76 18.50
N TRP A 347 20.91 13.61 17.86
CA TRP A 347 19.87 12.57 17.78
C TRP A 347 19.93 11.65 19.00
N ARG A 348 18.79 11.38 19.63
CA ARG A 348 18.66 10.44 20.74
C ARG A 348 17.57 9.42 20.46
N ALA A 349 17.92 8.14 20.55
CA ALA A 349 16.97 7.04 20.40
C ALA A 349 16.11 6.89 21.67
N ALA A 350 14.79 6.76 21.50
CA ALA A 350 13.85 6.50 22.58
C ALA A 350 13.20 5.12 22.42
N ALA A 351 12.80 4.54 23.55
CA ALA A 351 12.17 3.23 23.58
C ALA A 351 10.78 3.24 22.90
N PRO A 352 10.29 2.08 22.43
CA PRO A 352 8.92 1.94 21.95
C PRO A 352 7.89 2.57 22.90
N GLY A 353 7.12 3.54 22.38
CA GLY A 353 6.05 4.22 23.09
C GLY A 353 6.51 5.39 23.96
N ALA A 354 7.82 5.55 24.15
CA ALA A 354 8.40 6.72 24.81
C ALA A 354 8.47 7.92 23.86
N GLY A 355 8.28 9.11 24.41
CA GLY A 355 8.55 10.37 23.72
C GLY A 355 10.00 10.84 23.94
N PRO A 356 10.34 12.04 23.46
CA PRO A 356 11.61 12.68 23.80
C PRO A 356 11.72 12.93 25.32
N GLU A 357 12.89 12.67 25.91
CA GLU A 357 13.12 12.77 27.37
C GLU A 357 12.79 14.16 27.92
N ASP A 358 13.16 15.22 27.19
CA ASP A 358 12.95 16.61 27.61
C ASP A 358 11.65 17.25 27.07
N GLY A 359 10.84 16.49 26.32
CA GLY A 359 9.58 17.00 25.73
C GLY A 359 9.73 17.99 24.56
N THR A 360 10.95 18.35 24.15
CA THR A 360 11.23 19.45 23.19
C THR A 360 11.83 19.01 21.84
N ALA A 361 11.41 17.85 21.30
CA ALA A 361 11.93 17.42 19.99
C ALA A 361 11.44 18.33 18.86
N ALA A 362 12.38 18.81 18.03
CA ALA A 362 12.06 19.54 16.81
C ALA A 362 11.84 18.57 15.63
N HIS A 363 12.61 17.48 15.59
CA HIS A 363 12.57 16.52 14.48
C HIS A 363 12.61 15.08 14.96
N VAL A 364 12.06 14.19 14.14
CA VAL A 364 11.98 12.75 14.38
C VAL A 364 12.45 12.00 13.15
N ARG A 365 13.16 10.89 13.34
CA ARG A 365 13.43 9.90 12.28
C ARG A 365 13.36 8.49 12.83
N LEU A 366 13.11 7.52 11.96
CA LEU A 366 13.07 6.11 12.37
C LEU A 366 14.48 5.66 12.73
N TRP A 367 14.66 5.02 13.89
CA TRP A 367 15.97 4.47 14.26
C TRP A 367 16.31 3.28 13.35
N HIS A 368 17.57 3.20 12.90
CA HIS A 368 18.07 2.11 12.08
C HIS A 368 19.43 1.64 12.63
N PRO A 369 19.67 0.33 12.80
CA PRO A 369 20.89 -0.15 13.44
C PRO A 369 22.17 0.16 12.64
N ILE A 370 22.06 0.42 11.33
CA ILE A 370 23.19 0.88 10.50
C ILE A 370 23.78 2.24 10.91
N ARG A 371 23.02 3.04 11.69
CA ARG A 371 23.47 4.33 12.22
C ARG A 371 23.91 4.24 13.68
N ALA A 372 23.81 3.07 14.29
CA ALA A 372 24.05 2.85 15.70
C ALA A 372 25.32 2.01 15.89
N GLU A 373 26.04 2.29 16.97
CA GLU A 373 27.17 1.47 17.39
C GLU A 373 26.70 0.09 17.87
N SER A 374 27.58 -0.91 17.80
CA SER A 374 27.24 -2.29 18.18
C SER A 374 26.74 -2.41 19.63
N ASP A 375 27.26 -1.58 20.53
CA ASP A 375 26.89 -1.58 21.94
C ASP A 375 25.48 -1.00 22.16
N GLU A 376 25.11 0.03 21.39
CA GLU A 376 23.75 0.57 21.40
C GLU A 376 22.75 -0.46 20.86
N VAL A 377 23.08 -1.12 19.74
CA VAL A 377 22.24 -2.19 19.18
C VAL A 377 22.05 -3.33 20.20
N ARG A 378 23.12 -3.74 20.88
CA ARG A 378 23.06 -4.78 21.93
C ARG A 378 22.18 -4.33 23.09
N ALA A 379 22.33 -3.08 23.55
CA ALA A 379 21.51 -2.52 24.62
C ALA A 379 20.02 -2.50 24.27
N TRP A 380 19.67 -2.11 23.03
CA TRP A 380 18.29 -2.19 22.55
C TRP A 380 17.75 -3.62 22.53
N ARG A 381 18.53 -4.58 22.03
CA ARG A 381 18.15 -6.01 22.01
C ARG A 381 17.88 -6.54 23.41
N GLU A 382 18.73 -6.22 24.39
CA GLU A 382 18.51 -6.62 25.79
C GLU A 382 17.27 -5.96 26.40
N ARG A 383 17.09 -4.66 26.16
CA ARG A 383 15.96 -3.91 26.68
C ARG A 383 14.63 -4.45 26.15
N LEU A 384 14.52 -4.69 24.84
CA LEU A 384 13.30 -5.24 24.24
C LEU A 384 12.93 -6.61 24.83
N MET A 385 13.93 -7.43 25.18
CA MET A 385 13.70 -8.74 25.80
C MET A 385 13.29 -8.61 27.27
N THR A 386 13.97 -7.75 28.02
CA THR A 386 13.72 -7.52 29.45
C THR A 386 12.34 -6.90 29.67
N ASP A 387 12.01 -5.88 28.88
CA ASP A 387 10.76 -5.13 28.97
C ASP A 387 9.60 -5.83 28.22
N ARG A 388 9.87 -6.96 27.56
CA ARG A 388 8.94 -7.71 26.71
C ARG A 388 8.24 -6.84 25.66
N LEU A 389 9.00 -5.95 25.03
CA LEU A 389 8.52 -5.05 23.98
C LEU A 389 8.63 -5.75 22.62
N ARG A 390 7.47 -6.06 22.01
CA ARG A 390 7.41 -6.64 20.68
C ARG A 390 7.42 -5.55 19.61
N GLN A 391 8.36 -5.64 18.68
CA GLN A 391 8.44 -4.74 17.53
C GLN A 391 7.52 -5.22 16.39
N PRO A 392 6.87 -4.29 15.65
CA PRO A 392 6.06 -4.62 14.48
C PRO A 392 6.79 -5.45 13.42
N PHE A 393 8.08 -5.19 13.25
CA PHE A 393 9.00 -5.89 12.35
C PHE A 393 10.40 -5.88 12.98
N LYS A 394 11.35 -6.62 12.41
CA LYS A 394 12.73 -6.61 12.90
C LYS A 394 13.32 -5.21 12.74
N GLN A 395 13.59 -4.53 13.85
CA GLN A 395 14.27 -3.24 13.87
C GLN A 395 15.57 -3.32 14.67
N ALA A 396 15.53 -3.63 15.98
CA ALA A 396 16.77 -3.81 16.77
C ALA A 396 17.50 -5.12 16.41
N PHE A 397 16.72 -6.17 16.11
CA PHE A 397 17.21 -7.43 15.56
C PHE A 397 17.19 -7.42 14.04
N ARG A 398 17.40 -6.25 13.40
CA ARG A 398 17.50 -6.18 11.95
C ARG A 398 18.91 -6.53 11.51
N GLU A 399 19.00 -7.36 10.48
CA GLU A 399 20.22 -7.68 9.76
C GLU A 399 20.77 -6.42 9.06
N ILE A 400 22.08 -6.20 9.11
CA ILE A 400 22.74 -5.09 8.41
C ILE A 400 23.67 -5.68 7.35
N TYR A 401 23.61 -5.17 6.13
CA TYR A 401 24.53 -5.53 5.06
C TYR A 401 25.38 -4.32 4.71
N LEU A 402 26.66 -4.42 5.00
CA LEU A 402 27.66 -3.44 4.57
C LEU A 402 28.30 -3.89 3.27
N LEU A 403 28.82 -2.92 2.51
CA LEU A 403 29.60 -3.18 1.31
C LEU A 403 30.86 -3.98 1.68
N THR A 404 31.15 -5.02 0.92
CA THR A 404 32.33 -5.87 1.13
C THR A 404 33.44 -5.52 0.15
N PRO A 405 34.71 -5.86 0.45
CA PRO A 405 35.81 -5.68 -0.50
C PRO A 405 35.62 -6.40 -1.84
N ALA A 406 34.82 -7.46 -1.88
CA ALA A 406 34.48 -8.14 -3.13
C ALA A 406 33.57 -7.27 -4.02
N GLU A 407 32.60 -6.60 -3.41
CA GLU A 407 31.64 -5.72 -4.08
C GLU A 407 32.29 -4.38 -4.50
N GLU A 408 33.27 -3.89 -3.73
CA GLU A 408 34.10 -2.75 -4.13
C GLU A 408 34.88 -3.04 -5.42
N ARG A 409 35.37 -4.28 -5.58
CA ARG A 409 36.09 -4.71 -6.79
C ARG A 409 35.18 -4.88 -8.01
N THR A 410 34.01 -5.47 -7.84
CA THR A 410 33.06 -5.67 -8.95
C THR A 410 32.36 -4.38 -9.36
N ARG A 411 32.31 -3.38 -8.48
CA ARG A 411 31.68 -2.05 -8.60
C ARG A 411 30.19 -2.04 -8.90
N LEU A 412 29.70 -2.78 -9.89
CA LEU A 412 28.34 -2.62 -10.43
C LEU A 412 27.37 -3.70 -9.96
N TYR A 413 27.87 -4.81 -9.42
CA TYR A 413 27.04 -5.93 -9.01
C TYR A 413 27.59 -6.66 -7.79
N SER A 414 26.71 -7.26 -7.01
CA SER A 414 27.04 -8.19 -5.93
C SER A 414 26.73 -9.62 -6.34
N ASN A 415 27.70 -10.52 -6.15
CA ASN A 415 27.53 -11.97 -6.29
C ASN A 415 27.23 -12.67 -4.95
N ARG A 416 26.97 -11.91 -3.88
CA ARG A 416 26.80 -12.46 -2.52
C ARG A 416 25.71 -13.54 -2.44
N PHE A 417 24.72 -13.46 -3.33
CA PHE A 417 23.56 -14.33 -3.40
C PHE A 417 23.44 -15.05 -4.76
N ALA A 418 24.52 -15.11 -5.54
CA ALA A 418 24.55 -15.83 -6.81
C ALA A 418 24.73 -17.35 -6.58
N ALA A 419 24.33 -18.13 -7.58
CA ALA A 419 24.47 -19.58 -7.66
C ALA A 419 23.72 -20.39 -6.57
N HIS A 420 22.61 -19.86 -6.03
CA HIS A 420 21.70 -20.66 -5.21
C HIS A 420 20.60 -21.30 -6.05
N ILE A 421 20.30 -22.56 -5.77
CA ILE A 421 19.13 -23.24 -6.34
C ILE A 421 17.93 -23.06 -5.41
N VAL A 422 16.84 -22.53 -5.98
CA VAL A 422 15.63 -22.13 -5.24
C VAL A 422 14.36 -22.66 -5.90
N HIS A 423 13.32 -22.89 -5.10
CA HIS A 423 11.97 -23.22 -5.56
C HIS A 423 11.34 -22.00 -6.25
N TYR A 424 11.18 -22.04 -7.57
CA TYR A 424 10.87 -20.86 -8.36
C TYR A 424 9.47 -20.28 -8.07
N GLN A 425 8.45 -21.12 -7.93
CA GLN A 425 7.08 -20.64 -7.66
C GLN A 425 7.00 -19.97 -6.28
N GLN A 426 7.78 -20.45 -5.30
CA GLN A 426 7.86 -19.82 -3.98
C GLN A 426 8.61 -18.50 -4.05
N LEU A 427 9.73 -18.44 -4.79
CA LEU A 427 10.48 -17.22 -5.06
C LEU A 427 9.60 -16.13 -5.69
N TYR A 428 8.90 -16.48 -6.76
CA TYR A 428 8.03 -15.54 -7.47
C TYR A 428 6.85 -15.05 -6.62
N ALA A 429 6.28 -15.93 -5.78
CA ALA A 429 5.26 -15.52 -4.81
C ALA A 429 5.84 -14.56 -3.74
N LEU A 430 7.05 -14.83 -3.25
CA LEU A 430 7.69 -14.03 -2.22
C LEU A 430 8.11 -12.64 -2.73
N PHE A 431 8.51 -12.52 -4.01
CA PHE A 431 8.71 -11.21 -4.66
C PHE A 431 7.46 -10.35 -4.53
N LYS A 432 6.28 -10.89 -4.88
CA LYS A 432 5.01 -10.16 -4.79
C LYS A 432 4.67 -9.74 -3.37
N VAL A 433 4.90 -10.61 -2.39
CA VAL A 433 4.66 -10.32 -0.97
C VAL A 433 5.57 -9.19 -0.47
N ARG A 434 6.81 -9.11 -0.96
CA ARG A 434 7.76 -8.04 -0.63
C ARG A 434 7.67 -6.80 -1.53
N GLY A 435 6.71 -6.75 -2.46
CA GLY A 435 6.54 -5.60 -3.36
C GLY A 435 7.54 -5.54 -4.51
N TRP A 436 8.31 -6.61 -4.75
CA TRP A 436 9.17 -6.75 -5.91
C TRP A 436 8.35 -7.15 -7.14
N GLN A 437 8.68 -6.55 -8.27
CA GLN A 437 8.11 -6.89 -9.58
C GLN A 437 9.09 -7.73 -10.36
N SER A 438 8.63 -8.81 -10.98
CA SER A 438 9.45 -9.65 -11.86
C SER A 438 8.63 -10.11 -13.06
N ASN A 439 9.30 -10.33 -14.20
CA ASN A 439 8.77 -11.22 -15.23
C ASN A 439 8.64 -12.65 -14.67
N TYR A 440 7.78 -13.45 -15.29
CA TYR A 440 7.61 -14.85 -14.92
C TYR A 440 8.48 -15.72 -15.84
N LEU A 441 9.39 -16.51 -15.25
CA LEU A 441 10.17 -17.51 -15.97
C LEU A 441 9.26 -18.54 -16.63
N GLY A 442 9.57 -18.90 -17.88
CA GLY A 442 8.82 -19.86 -18.65
C GLY A 442 9.24 -19.88 -20.11
N SER A 443 8.62 -20.73 -20.92
CA SER A 443 9.02 -20.96 -22.32
C SER A 443 8.61 -19.86 -23.30
N HIS A 444 8.10 -18.73 -22.79
CA HIS A 444 7.72 -17.54 -23.56
C HIS A 444 8.95 -16.67 -23.88
N ASP A 445 8.83 -15.76 -24.85
CA ASP A 445 9.89 -14.81 -25.18
C ASP A 445 10.24 -13.91 -23.97
N GLY A 446 11.53 -13.81 -23.63
CA GLY A 446 12.03 -13.16 -22.42
C GLY A 446 11.75 -13.91 -21.10
N GLY A 447 11.33 -15.17 -21.17
CA GLY A 447 11.04 -16.03 -20.01
C GLY A 447 12.23 -16.85 -19.48
N TYR A 448 13.41 -16.73 -20.09
CA TYR A 448 14.64 -17.40 -19.64
C TYR A 448 15.54 -16.50 -18.79
N ASP A 449 15.36 -15.18 -18.87
CA ASP A 449 16.11 -14.19 -18.08
C ASP A 449 15.18 -13.47 -17.11
N GLY A 450 15.21 -13.87 -15.84
CA GLY A 450 14.41 -13.28 -14.77
C GLY A 450 15.09 -12.06 -14.17
N THR A 451 14.36 -10.96 -14.03
CA THR A 451 14.83 -9.78 -13.29
C THR A 451 13.75 -9.28 -12.36
N ALA A 452 13.93 -9.56 -11.06
CA ALA A 452 13.10 -8.99 -10.02
C ALA A 452 13.62 -7.59 -9.66
N ARG A 453 12.73 -6.64 -9.43
CA ARG A 453 13.08 -5.25 -9.10
C ARG A 453 12.17 -4.63 -8.06
N ALA A 454 12.72 -3.80 -7.18
CA ALA A 454 11.98 -2.99 -6.23
C ALA A 454 12.62 -1.61 -6.03
N GLU A 455 11.80 -0.63 -5.66
CA GLU A 455 12.21 0.74 -5.37
C GLU A 455 12.52 0.93 -3.88
N PHE A 456 13.59 1.68 -3.58
CA PHE A 456 14.11 1.96 -2.24
C PHE A 456 14.47 3.45 -2.10
N GLY A 457 14.67 3.92 -0.87
CA GLY A 457 15.08 5.32 -0.61
C GLY A 457 14.07 6.31 -1.17
N ASP A 458 12.79 6.12 -0.84
CA ASP A 458 11.66 6.91 -1.34
C ASP A 458 11.52 6.93 -2.88
N GLY A 459 11.97 5.87 -3.56
CA GLY A 459 11.86 5.74 -5.02
C GLY A 459 13.00 6.42 -5.79
N ALA A 460 14.04 6.87 -5.10
CA ALA A 460 15.25 7.39 -5.72
C ALA A 460 16.17 6.28 -6.24
N TRP A 461 16.06 5.07 -5.68
CA TRP A 461 16.90 3.92 -6.01
C TRP A 461 16.05 2.71 -6.40
N ARG A 462 16.60 1.86 -7.26
CA ARG A 462 16.01 0.58 -7.65
C ARG A 462 17.05 -0.52 -7.53
N ALA A 463 16.72 -1.58 -6.82
CA ALA A 463 17.53 -2.80 -6.80
C ALA A 463 17.01 -3.77 -7.86
N LEU A 464 17.91 -4.53 -8.47
CA LEU A 464 17.61 -5.61 -9.42
C LEU A 464 18.22 -6.89 -8.91
N PHE A 465 17.47 -7.99 -8.97
CA PHE A 465 17.91 -9.32 -8.59
C PHE A 465 17.68 -10.28 -9.76
N HIS A 466 18.78 -10.78 -10.30
CA HIS A 466 18.79 -11.65 -11.46
C HIS A 466 18.55 -13.10 -11.05
N HIS A 467 17.80 -13.84 -11.88
CA HIS A 467 17.55 -15.26 -11.71
C HIS A 467 17.20 -15.88 -13.07
N GLU A 468 17.49 -17.17 -13.23
CA GLU A 468 17.26 -17.91 -14.47
C GLU A 468 16.74 -19.32 -14.17
N PRO A 469 16.14 -20.04 -15.13
CA PRO A 469 15.81 -21.45 -14.93
C PRO A 469 17.07 -22.25 -14.53
N ALA A 470 16.96 -23.07 -13.48
CA ALA A 470 18.11 -23.90 -13.05
C ALA A 470 18.46 -25.01 -14.06
N SER A 471 17.54 -25.30 -14.97
CA SER A 471 17.66 -26.28 -16.05
C SER A 471 16.82 -25.79 -17.23
N ASP A 472 17.25 -26.11 -18.45
CA ASP A 472 16.48 -25.85 -19.67
C ASP A 472 15.39 -26.90 -19.92
N ASP A 473 15.38 -27.98 -19.12
CA ASP A 473 14.41 -29.07 -19.22
C ASP A 473 13.11 -28.78 -18.45
N PHE A 474 12.28 -27.89 -19.00
CA PHE A 474 10.93 -27.62 -18.50
C PHE A 474 9.96 -27.28 -19.64
N ARG A 475 8.66 -27.60 -19.45
CA ARG A 475 7.65 -27.41 -20.52
C ARG A 475 7.05 -26.01 -20.57
N TYR A 476 6.65 -25.47 -19.41
CA TYR A 476 5.92 -24.19 -19.33
C TYR A 476 6.56 -23.22 -18.33
N SER A 477 6.99 -23.72 -17.18
CA SER A 477 7.63 -23.00 -16.09
C SER A 477 8.67 -23.92 -15.48
N PRO A 478 9.84 -23.42 -15.08
CA PRO A 478 10.78 -24.21 -14.31
C PRO A 478 10.23 -24.45 -12.89
N ASP A 479 10.58 -25.59 -12.29
CA ASP A 479 10.34 -25.85 -10.87
C ASP A 479 11.39 -25.15 -9.99
N HIS A 480 12.61 -25.04 -10.51
CA HIS A 480 13.74 -24.43 -9.81
C HIS A 480 14.37 -23.32 -10.62
N ALA A 481 14.81 -22.27 -9.94
CA ALA A 481 15.62 -21.21 -10.51
C ALA A 481 17.03 -21.22 -9.90
N ALA A 482 18.01 -20.77 -10.68
CA ALA A 482 19.31 -20.37 -10.19
C ALA A 482 19.30 -18.85 -9.96
N THR A 483 19.80 -18.42 -8.81
CA THR A 483 19.94 -16.99 -8.49
C THR A 483 21.24 -16.43 -9.01
N ASP A 484 21.27 -15.14 -9.32
CA ASP A 484 22.44 -14.47 -9.83
C ASP A 484 22.59 -13.06 -9.20
N GLN A 485 23.25 -12.15 -9.90
CA GLN A 485 23.68 -10.84 -9.44
C GLN A 485 22.57 -9.98 -8.82
N VAL A 486 22.98 -9.18 -7.83
CA VAL A 486 22.22 -8.01 -7.37
C VAL A 486 22.87 -6.75 -7.92
N ARG A 487 22.07 -5.87 -8.53
CA ARG A 487 22.50 -4.59 -9.11
C ARG A 487 21.65 -3.45 -8.60
N PHE A 488 22.12 -2.22 -8.77
CA PHE A 488 21.40 -1.00 -8.37
C PHE A 488 21.36 0.03 -9.48
N GLU A 489 20.26 0.76 -9.54
CA GLU A 489 20.08 1.90 -10.41
C GLU A 489 19.59 3.11 -9.62
N ARG A 490 20.00 4.30 -10.08
CA ARG A 490 19.56 5.59 -9.56
C ARG A 490 18.56 6.23 -10.52
N ARG A 491 17.54 6.88 -9.96
CA ARG A 491 16.53 7.61 -10.72
C ARG A 491 17.08 8.96 -11.20
N HIS A 492 16.98 9.20 -12.51
CA HIS A 492 17.26 10.49 -13.14
C HIS A 492 16.02 10.95 -13.93
N GLY A 493 15.17 11.73 -13.26
CA GLY A 493 13.86 12.12 -13.80
C GLY A 493 12.97 10.90 -14.03
N ARG A 494 12.69 10.59 -15.30
CA ARG A 494 11.88 9.42 -15.71
C ARG A 494 12.71 8.19 -16.08
N GLN A 495 14.03 8.30 -16.09
CA GLN A 495 14.95 7.22 -16.48
C GLN A 495 15.64 6.62 -15.26
N TRP A 496 16.05 5.36 -15.39
CA TRP A 496 16.91 4.67 -14.45
C TRP A 496 18.29 4.53 -15.07
N ARG A 497 19.34 4.68 -14.25
CA ARG A 497 20.73 4.51 -14.68
C ARG A 497 21.43 3.58 -13.72
N GLU A 498 22.18 2.61 -14.24
CA GLU A 498 23.00 1.72 -13.42
C GLU A 498 23.98 2.56 -12.59
N ALA A 499 24.08 2.20 -11.31
CA ALA A 499 24.85 2.93 -10.33
C ALA A 499 25.89 2.01 -9.68
N PRO A 500 27.13 2.50 -9.48
CA PRO A 500 28.12 1.83 -8.66
C PRO A 500 27.61 1.55 -7.23
N LEU A 501 27.96 0.40 -6.67
CA LEU A 501 27.54 -0.03 -5.34
C LEU A 501 28.04 0.89 -4.21
N ASP A 502 29.19 1.53 -4.40
CA ASP A 502 29.78 2.51 -3.47
C ASP A 502 29.04 3.87 -3.46
N GLU A 503 28.21 4.15 -4.47
CA GLU A 503 27.32 5.32 -4.49
C GLU A 503 25.95 5.05 -3.85
N VAL A 504 25.60 3.79 -3.60
CA VAL A 504 24.30 3.42 -3.00
C VAL A 504 24.30 3.76 -1.52
N PRO A 505 23.30 4.51 -1.00
CA PRO A 505 23.19 4.79 0.42
C PRO A 505 23.16 3.50 1.24
N ALA A 506 23.90 3.47 2.35
CA ALA A 506 24.02 2.27 3.18
C ALA A 506 22.66 1.69 3.62
N PRO A 507 21.64 2.49 4.03
CA PRO A 507 20.31 1.96 4.31
C PRO A 507 19.66 1.31 3.08
N VAL A 508 19.76 1.93 1.90
CA VAL A 508 19.22 1.36 0.65
C VAL A 508 19.86 0.02 0.32
N PHE A 509 21.20 -0.05 0.35
CA PHE A 509 21.93 -1.29 0.09
C PHE A 509 21.55 -2.38 1.10
N SER A 510 21.57 -2.04 2.39
CA SER A 510 21.26 -2.99 3.46
C SER A 510 19.86 -3.56 3.34
N GLU A 511 18.86 -2.72 3.09
CA GLU A 511 17.46 -3.12 3.01
C GLU A 511 17.16 -3.96 1.76
N ALA A 512 17.76 -3.62 0.61
CA ALA A 512 17.64 -4.41 -0.60
C ALA A 512 18.31 -5.79 -0.45
N MET A 513 19.52 -5.84 0.09
CA MET A 513 20.25 -7.10 0.31
C MET A 513 19.55 -7.99 1.35
N ARG A 514 18.87 -7.37 2.33
CA ARG A 514 18.04 -8.10 3.30
C ARG A 514 16.84 -8.77 2.65
N ASP A 515 16.18 -8.12 1.70
CA ASP A 515 15.11 -8.75 0.90
C ASP A 515 15.66 -9.92 0.07
N VAL A 516 16.84 -9.76 -0.56
CA VAL A 516 17.47 -10.83 -1.34
C VAL A 516 17.89 -12.02 -0.46
N ASP A 517 18.47 -11.79 0.73
CA ASP A 517 18.77 -12.87 1.69
C ASP A 517 17.49 -13.61 2.10
N LEU A 518 16.39 -12.89 2.34
CA LEU A 518 15.10 -13.51 2.62
C LEU A 518 14.63 -14.39 1.45
N PHE A 519 14.75 -13.90 0.22
CA PHE A 519 14.39 -14.65 -0.98
C PHE A 519 15.17 -15.97 -1.06
N VAL A 520 16.50 -15.88 -1.03
CA VAL A 520 17.37 -17.06 -1.10
C VAL A 520 17.14 -17.99 0.08
N GLY A 521 17.17 -17.47 1.30
CA GLY A 521 17.11 -18.25 2.53
C GLY A 521 15.78 -19.01 2.73
N VAL A 522 14.66 -18.44 2.29
CA VAL A 522 13.35 -19.10 2.39
C VAL A 522 13.14 -20.12 1.28
N THR A 523 13.62 -19.82 0.07
CA THR A 523 13.26 -20.59 -1.12
C THR A 523 14.32 -21.58 -1.55
N SER A 524 15.51 -21.55 -0.95
CA SER A 524 16.57 -22.51 -1.28
C SER A 524 16.13 -23.95 -1.00
N ILE A 525 16.46 -24.83 -1.94
CA ILE A 525 16.24 -26.28 -1.77
C ILE A 525 16.96 -26.82 -0.52
N ALA A 526 18.05 -26.17 -0.08
CA ALA A 526 18.78 -26.49 1.15
C ALA A 526 17.94 -26.36 2.44
N ALA A 527 16.86 -25.57 2.40
CA ALA A 527 15.92 -25.42 3.52
C ALA A 527 14.75 -26.42 3.47
N ASP A 528 14.64 -27.23 2.41
CA ASP A 528 13.62 -28.26 2.24
C ASP A 528 14.03 -29.54 2.98
N ALA A 529 13.29 -29.86 4.04
CA ALA A 529 13.55 -31.03 4.88
C ALA A 529 13.23 -32.36 4.19
N GLN A 530 12.37 -32.35 3.15
CA GLN A 530 11.92 -33.54 2.43
C GLN A 530 12.73 -33.82 1.14
N TRP A 531 13.78 -33.05 0.87
CA TRP A 531 14.52 -33.13 -0.38
C TRP A 531 15.06 -34.54 -0.67
N THR A 532 15.63 -35.21 0.33
CA THR A 532 16.22 -36.56 0.18
C THR A 532 15.22 -37.66 -0.13
N ASP A 533 13.92 -37.44 0.12
CA ASP A 533 12.88 -38.45 -0.10
C ASP A 533 12.37 -38.46 -1.56
N ARG A 534 12.91 -37.59 -2.43
CA ARG A 534 12.45 -37.41 -3.83
C ARG A 534 13.21 -38.21 -4.89
N GLY A 535 14.23 -38.99 -4.52
CA GLY A 535 15.04 -39.83 -5.43
C GLY A 535 16.42 -39.25 -5.78
N GLU A 536 17.09 -39.80 -6.81
CA GLU A 536 18.35 -39.25 -7.35
C GLU A 536 18.10 -37.92 -8.05
N ASP A 537 18.11 -36.82 -7.29
CA ASP A 537 17.93 -35.47 -7.80
C ASP A 537 19.27 -34.86 -8.24
N ARG A 538 19.29 -34.19 -9.39
CA ARG A 538 20.45 -33.51 -10.02
C ARG A 538 21.15 -32.51 -9.08
N TYR A 539 20.47 -32.01 -8.05
CA TYR A 539 21.03 -31.05 -7.08
C TYR A 539 21.36 -31.64 -5.72
N THR A 540 21.45 -32.97 -5.59
CA THR A 540 21.76 -33.65 -4.31
C THR A 540 23.08 -33.17 -3.69
N ASP A 541 24.13 -32.97 -4.50
CA ASP A 541 25.44 -32.51 -4.01
C ASP A 541 25.40 -31.06 -3.51
N TYR A 542 24.66 -30.19 -4.20
CA TYR A 542 24.39 -28.82 -3.71
C TYR A 542 23.62 -28.87 -2.38
N TRP A 543 22.57 -29.69 -2.28
CA TRP A 543 21.79 -29.79 -1.05
C TRP A 543 22.65 -30.22 0.14
N ARG A 544 23.47 -31.27 -0.03
CA ARG A 544 24.35 -31.82 1.02
C ARG A 544 25.32 -30.78 1.58
N THR A 545 25.84 -29.91 0.72
CA THR A 545 26.79 -28.85 1.12
C THR A 545 26.07 -27.63 1.72
N ALA A 546 24.94 -27.22 1.16
CA ALA A 546 24.23 -26.00 1.56
C ALA A 546 23.36 -26.15 2.82
N THR A 547 22.75 -27.33 3.06
CA THR A 547 21.76 -27.56 4.14
C THR A 547 22.32 -27.34 5.56
N PHE A 548 23.62 -27.59 5.76
CA PHE A 548 24.38 -27.35 7.00
C PHE A 548 25.58 -26.42 6.78
N GLY A 549 25.50 -25.52 5.80
CA GLY A 549 26.56 -24.56 5.45
C GLY A 549 26.78 -23.47 6.51
N ALA A 550 27.58 -22.45 6.18
CA ALA A 550 27.78 -21.31 7.07
C ALA A 550 26.46 -20.54 7.32
N LEU A 551 26.36 -19.86 8.47
CA LEU A 551 25.18 -19.06 8.78
C LEU A 551 25.12 -17.80 7.91
N THR A 552 23.94 -17.53 7.36
CA THR A 552 23.65 -16.22 6.74
C THR A 552 23.48 -15.16 7.82
N ALA A 553 23.49 -13.88 7.43
CA ALA A 553 23.28 -12.76 8.37
C ALA A 553 21.93 -12.90 9.11
N THR A 554 20.87 -13.31 8.41
CA THR A 554 19.57 -13.61 9.04
C THR A 554 19.66 -14.73 10.08
N ALA A 555 20.46 -15.76 9.82
CA ALA A 555 20.65 -16.87 10.75
C ALA A 555 21.48 -16.49 11.98
N GLU A 556 22.47 -15.60 11.85
CA GLU A 556 23.23 -15.05 12.99
C GLU A 556 22.36 -14.17 13.90
N ILE A 557 21.54 -13.29 13.32
CA ILE A 557 20.55 -12.52 14.11
C ILE A 557 19.58 -13.44 14.85
N ARG A 558 19.17 -14.54 14.22
CA ARG A 558 18.32 -15.55 14.87
C ARG A 558 19.04 -16.24 16.02
N ARG A 559 20.33 -16.59 15.85
CA ARG A 559 21.19 -17.13 16.91
C ARG A 559 21.21 -16.20 18.12
N GLU A 560 21.46 -14.91 17.89
CA GLU A 560 21.48 -13.90 18.96
C GLU A 560 20.15 -13.74 19.69
N ALA A 561 19.02 -13.86 18.98
CA ALA A 561 17.69 -13.87 19.59
C ALA A 561 17.48 -15.14 20.43
N LEU A 562 17.88 -16.31 19.92
CA LEU A 562 17.77 -17.59 20.61
C LEU A 562 18.63 -17.63 21.88
N GLU A 563 19.85 -17.10 21.85
CA GLU A 563 20.73 -17.02 23.02
C GLU A 563 20.10 -16.23 24.18
N ARG A 564 19.19 -15.30 23.88
CA ARG A 564 18.41 -14.55 24.87
C ARG A 564 17.13 -15.25 25.29
N ILE A 565 16.49 -15.99 24.38
CA ILE A 565 15.20 -16.64 24.62
C ILE A 565 15.38 -17.97 25.36
N VAL A 566 16.27 -18.84 24.88
CA VAL A 566 16.44 -20.22 25.35
C VAL A 566 16.71 -20.31 26.86
N PRO A 567 17.61 -19.51 27.46
CA PRO A 567 17.85 -19.57 28.91
C PRO A 567 16.65 -19.17 29.76
N ARG A 568 15.69 -18.42 29.21
CA ARG A 568 14.46 -17.99 29.89
C ARG A 568 13.35 -19.05 29.81
N LEU A 569 13.56 -20.13 29.06
CA LEU A 569 12.62 -21.23 28.90
C LEU A 569 13.05 -22.39 29.78
N THR A 570 12.37 -22.59 30.91
CA THR A 570 12.69 -23.63 31.90
C THR A 570 12.78 -25.04 31.32
N LYS A 571 12.03 -25.33 30.24
CA LYS A 571 12.09 -26.63 29.54
C LYS A 571 13.34 -26.83 28.67
N LEU A 572 14.07 -25.75 28.35
CA LEU A 572 15.23 -25.78 27.46
C LEU A 572 16.53 -25.34 28.14
N ALA A 573 16.46 -24.50 29.18
CA ALA A 573 17.62 -23.84 29.78
C ALA A 573 18.78 -24.80 30.11
N ASP A 574 18.49 -25.96 30.71
CA ASP A 574 19.50 -26.95 31.11
C ASP A 574 19.68 -28.10 30.10
N ARG A 575 19.02 -28.00 28.94
CA ARG A 575 19.04 -29.00 27.86
C ARG A 575 19.63 -28.46 26.56
N CYS A 576 19.93 -27.17 26.47
CA CYS A 576 20.39 -26.54 25.25
C CYS A 576 21.74 -25.85 25.40
N ALA A 577 22.56 -25.95 24.36
CA ALA A 577 23.81 -25.20 24.22
C ALA A 577 23.97 -24.70 22.77
N PHE A 578 24.73 -23.62 22.58
CA PHE A 578 25.05 -23.10 21.26
C PHE A 578 26.45 -23.55 20.86
N GLY A 579 26.57 -24.19 19.70
CA GLY A 579 27.84 -24.72 19.18
C GLY A 579 28.01 -24.39 17.70
N GLY A 580 28.87 -23.42 17.39
CA GLY A 580 29.07 -22.91 16.02
C GLY A 580 27.74 -22.51 15.38
N ARG A 581 27.36 -23.23 14.31
CA ARG A 581 26.14 -23.01 13.51
C ARG A 581 24.89 -23.75 14.01
N PHE A 582 24.96 -24.39 15.17
CA PHE A 582 23.90 -25.25 15.71
C PHE A 582 23.40 -24.80 17.09
N LEU A 583 22.11 -25.00 17.31
CA LEU A 583 21.54 -25.19 18.64
C LEU A 583 21.58 -26.69 18.97
N VAL A 584 22.41 -27.06 19.94
CA VAL A 584 22.53 -28.42 20.46
C VAL A 584 21.45 -28.62 21.52
N VAL A 585 20.67 -29.68 21.40
CA VAL A 585 19.54 -30.03 22.29
C VAL A 585 19.75 -31.44 22.81
N ARG A 586 19.91 -31.59 24.13
CA ARG A 586 20.00 -32.87 24.81
C ARG A 586 18.59 -33.39 25.12
N GLY A 587 18.15 -34.42 24.42
CA GLY A 587 16.97 -35.20 24.77
C GLY A 587 17.28 -36.34 25.75
N ASP A 588 16.31 -37.21 26.00
CA ASP A 588 16.49 -38.40 26.84
C ASP A 588 16.86 -39.64 26.00
N LEU A 589 16.63 -39.62 24.68
CA LEU A 589 16.97 -40.69 23.73
C LEU A 589 18.23 -40.39 22.92
N ALA A 590 18.45 -39.13 22.51
CA ALA A 590 19.63 -38.72 21.75
C ALA A 590 20.00 -37.24 21.97
N THR A 591 21.17 -36.83 21.49
CA THR A 591 21.55 -35.42 21.36
C THR A 591 21.32 -34.95 19.92
N TYR A 592 20.68 -33.80 19.77
CA TYR A 592 20.25 -33.25 18.48
C TYR A 592 20.97 -31.93 18.19
N LYS A 593 21.42 -31.72 16.95
CA LYS A 593 22.00 -30.46 16.48
C LYS A 593 21.07 -29.83 15.45
N ILE A 594 20.38 -28.76 15.85
CA ILE A 594 19.47 -28.01 14.97
C ILE A 594 20.26 -26.89 14.30
N HIS A 595 20.35 -26.91 12.97
CA HIS A 595 21.05 -25.88 12.21
C HIS A 595 20.27 -24.56 12.23
N LEU A 596 20.95 -23.45 12.57
CA LEU A 596 20.30 -22.17 12.83
C LEU A 596 19.80 -21.46 11.55
N GLY A 597 20.32 -21.85 10.39
CA GLY A 597 19.87 -21.37 9.07
C GLY A 597 18.67 -22.14 8.53
N SER A 598 18.84 -23.44 8.29
CA SER A 598 17.84 -24.31 7.64
C SER A 598 16.77 -24.85 8.60
N ALA A 599 17.07 -24.90 9.91
CA ALA A 599 16.32 -25.64 10.93
C ALA A 599 16.35 -27.18 10.75
N ASN A 600 17.25 -27.70 9.91
CA ASN A 600 17.48 -29.13 9.74
C ASN A 600 18.26 -29.71 10.92
N ILE A 601 18.08 -31.01 11.17
CA ILE A 601 18.51 -31.65 12.43
C ILE A 601 19.48 -32.79 12.13
N LEU A 602 20.59 -32.82 12.86
CA LEU A 602 21.51 -33.96 12.94
C LEU A 602 21.40 -34.60 14.33
N MET A 603 21.65 -35.91 14.43
CA MET A 603 21.71 -36.66 15.69
C MET A 603 23.15 -37.12 15.94
N GLU A 604 23.64 -36.91 17.16
CA GLU A 604 24.92 -37.47 17.60
C GLU A 604 24.79 -38.98 17.88
N PRO A 605 25.88 -39.77 17.73
CA PRO A 605 27.26 -39.33 17.43
C PRO A 605 27.59 -39.15 15.94
N ASP A 606 26.87 -39.81 15.03
CA ASP A 606 27.28 -39.96 13.61
C ASP A 606 26.73 -38.88 12.67
N ASP A 607 26.12 -37.82 13.22
CA ASP A 607 25.43 -36.80 12.44
C ASP A 607 24.36 -37.39 11.51
N ALA A 608 23.59 -38.36 12.03
CA ALA A 608 22.47 -38.94 11.33
C ALA A 608 21.36 -37.89 11.14
N TYR A 609 20.92 -37.66 9.90
CA TYR A 609 19.88 -36.69 9.60
C TYR A 609 18.51 -37.11 10.19
N LEU A 610 17.84 -36.19 10.87
CA LEU A 610 16.48 -36.37 11.40
C LEU A 610 15.50 -35.45 10.65
N CYS A 611 14.63 -36.05 9.84
CA CYS A 611 13.59 -35.33 9.11
C CYS A 611 12.35 -35.13 9.99
N ILE A 612 12.05 -33.87 10.31
CA ILE A 612 10.82 -33.46 10.98
C ILE A 612 10.10 -32.42 10.12
N VAL A 613 8.96 -32.81 9.59
CA VAL A 613 8.08 -31.96 8.77
C VAL A 613 6.99 -31.37 9.66
N PRO A 614 6.89 -30.04 9.79
CA PRO A 614 5.78 -29.41 10.50
C PRO A 614 4.45 -29.76 9.82
N ALA A 615 3.43 -30.13 10.59
CA ALA A 615 2.08 -30.25 10.04
C ALA A 615 1.66 -28.91 9.40
N ALA A 616 1.01 -28.96 8.23
CA ALA A 616 0.65 -27.81 7.39
C ALA A 616 -0.21 -26.72 8.09
N ARG A 617 -0.67 -26.98 9.33
CA ARG A 617 -1.35 -26.05 10.22
C ARG A 617 -0.96 -26.29 11.68
N SER A 618 0.34 -26.36 11.99
CA SER A 618 0.73 -26.26 13.40
C SER A 618 0.24 -24.91 13.93
N PRO A 619 -0.53 -24.87 15.04
CA PRO A 619 -0.85 -23.61 15.68
C PRO A 619 0.47 -22.91 15.97
N ARG A 620 0.60 -21.63 15.60
CA ARG A 620 1.64 -20.75 16.18
C ARG A 620 1.69 -21.09 17.66
N THR A 621 2.87 -21.48 18.17
CA THR A 621 3.07 -21.85 19.58
C THR A 621 2.26 -20.91 20.44
N GLY A 622 1.12 -21.40 20.92
CA GLY A 622 0.08 -20.55 21.48
C GLY A 622 0.62 -19.90 22.73
N GLY A 623 0.89 -18.59 22.67
CA GLY A 623 1.04 -17.69 23.81
C GLY A 623 2.11 -17.97 24.87
N GLN A 624 2.87 -19.07 24.83
CA GLN A 624 3.77 -19.43 25.95
C GLN A 624 5.18 -18.84 25.87
N VAL A 625 5.66 -18.47 24.68
CA VAL A 625 7.00 -17.92 24.50
C VAL A 625 6.89 -16.51 23.94
N PHE A 626 7.42 -15.53 24.67
CA PHE A 626 7.58 -14.17 24.17
C PHE A 626 8.62 -14.16 23.04
N LEU A 627 8.21 -13.66 21.87
CA LEU A 627 9.11 -13.35 20.77
C LEU A 627 9.13 -11.81 20.55
N PRO A 628 10.32 -11.22 20.40
CA PRO A 628 10.50 -9.77 20.18
C PRO A 628 9.97 -9.29 18.82
N PHE A 629 9.77 -10.19 17.85
CA PHE A 629 9.26 -9.93 16.50
C PHE A 629 8.74 -11.24 15.89
N GLU A 630 8.05 -11.17 14.76
CA GLU A 630 7.65 -12.36 13.99
C GLU A 630 8.80 -12.89 13.13
N ASP A 631 9.20 -14.14 13.32
CA ASP A 631 10.10 -14.90 12.44
C ASP A 631 9.70 -16.39 12.49
N GLU A 632 9.27 -16.92 11.33
CA GLU A 632 8.74 -18.28 11.23
C GLU A 632 9.83 -19.34 11.49
N ARG A 633 11.06 -19.09 11.05
CA ARG A 633 12.20 -20.01 11.22
C ARG A 633 12.66 -20.06 12.67
N LEU A 634 12.68 -18.91 13.36
CA LEU A 634 12.92 -18.82 14.80
C LEU A 634 11.88 -19.64 15.57
N SER A 635 10.60 -19.47 15.23
CA SER A 635 9.49 -20.20 15.84
C SER A 635 9.60 -21.71 15.59
N LEU A 636 10.00 -22.10 14.37
CA LEU A 636 10.23 -23.50 14.00
C LEU A 636 11.39 -24.14 14.79
N ILE A 637 12.52 -23.44 14.92
CA ILE A 637 13.66 -23.93 15.71
C ILE A 637 13.26 -24.12 17.18
N LEU A 638 12.55 -23.15 17.77
CA LEU A 638 12.06 -23.27 19.15
C LEU A 638 11.07 -24.43 19.33
N SER A 639 10.17 -24.62 18.36
CA SER A 639 9.22 -25.75 18.36
C SER A 639 9.94 -27.09 18.30
N LYS A 640 10.92 -27.23 17.40
CA LYS A 640 11.77 -28.42 17.29
C LYS A 640 12.57 -28.65 18.57
N ALA A 641 13.19 -27.61 19.14
CA ALA A 641 13.95 -27.73 20.39
C ALA A 641 13.07 -28.19 21.55
N LEU A 642 11.86 -27.62 21.73
CA LEU A 642 10.92 -28.04 22.77
C LEU A 642 10.44 -29.49 22.61
N MET A 643 10.22 -29.92 21.36
CA MET A 643 9.84 -31.30 21.05
C MET A 643 10.98 -32.28 21.36
N LEU A 644 12.19 -31.98 20.88
CA LEU A 644 13.38 -32.85 21.01
C LEU A 644 13.91 -32.90 22.44
N ALA A 645 13.81 -31.79 23.18
CA ALA A 645 14.11 -31.78 24.62
C ALA A 645 13.13 -32.67 25.43
N ALA A 646 12.05 -33.18 24.83
CA ALA A 646 11.14 -34.14 25.43
C ALA A 646 10.87 -35.31 24.45
N ASP A 647 11.93 -35.79 23.80
CA ASP A 647 11.90 -36.83 22.74
C ASP A 647 11.15 -38.12 23.13
N THR A 648 11.17 -38.52 24.40
CA THR A 648 10.38 -39.64 24.94
C THR A 648 8.86 -39.44 24.85
N LYS A 649 8.39 -38.19 24.73
CA LYS A 649 6.97 -37.85 24.59
C LYS A 649 6.51 -37.73 23.13
N ILE A 650 7.41 -37.92 22.16
CA ILE A 650 7.07 -37.88 20.74
C ILE A 650 6.22 -39.11 20.40
N THR A 651 4.98 -38.88 19.97
CA THR A 651 4.05 -39.95 19.60
C THR A 651 4.11 -40.34 18.12
N ASP A 652 4.73 -39.51 17.27
CA ASP A 652 4.86 -39.79 15.84
C ASP A 652 5.81 -40.98 15.60
N ALA A 653 5.25 -42.07 15.08
CA ALA A 653 5.99 -43.32 14.82
C ALA A 653 7.10 -43.15 13.76
N THR A 654 6.97 -42.20 12.84
CA THR A 654 7.99 -41.93 11.81
C THR A 654 9.20 -41.26 12.40
N ILE A 655 9.01 -40.29 13.30
CA ILE A 655 10.09 -39.58 14.00
C ILE A 655 10.78 -40.55 14.97
N ARG A 656 10.02 -41.30 15.77
CA ARG A 656 10.57 -42.28 16.71
C ARG A 656 11.47 -43.32 16.05
N ARG A 657 11.03 -43.89 14.93
CA ARG A 657 11.81 -44.87 14.18
C ARG A 657 13.13 -44.29 13.63
N GLN A 658 13.16 -43.02 13.25
CA GLN A 658 14.39 -42.35 12.84
C GLN A 658 15.35 -42.19 14.04
N ILE A 659 14.84 -41.72 15.18
CA ILE A 659 15.63 -41.55 16.43
C ILE A 659 16.20 -42.90 16.89
N GLU A 660 15.38 -43.94 16.96
CA GLU A 660 15.81 -45.28 17.39
C GLU A 660 16.87 -45.91 16.46
N ARG A 661 16.91 -45.49 15.19
CA ARG A 661 17.93 -45.93 14.23
C ARG A 661 19.22 -45.12 14.32
N GLY A 662 19.13 -43.81 14.58
CA GLY A 662 20.30 -42.92 14.66
C GLY A 662 20.93 -42.82 16.05
N ALA A 663 20.26 -43.28 17.11
CA ALA A 663 20.79 -43.36 18.48
C ALA A 663 21.55 -44.67 18.78
N ARG A 664 21.61 -45.59 17.80
CA ARG A 664 22.44 -46.79 17.84
C ARG A 664 23.75 -46.51 17.14
#